data_AF-A0A8H5B962-F1
#
_entry.id   AF-A0A8H5B962-F1
#
_cell.length_a   1.000
_cell.length_b   1.000
_cell.length_c   1.000
_cell.angle_alpha   90.00
_cell.angle_beta   90.00
_cell.angle_gamma   90.00
#
_symmetry.space_group_name_H-M   'P 1'
#
loop_
_entity.id
_entity.type
_entity.pdbx_description
1 polymer ?
#
loop_
_entity_poly.entity_id
_entity_poly.type
_entity_poly.pdbx_seq_one_letter_code
_entity_poly.pdbx_strand_id
1 'polypeptide(L)'
;MLRVGRHRASVISARASDASSSGKLVFCHFMIGIVSDRSSSYAYDADMTRAKAAEIDAFALNIGTDGYTDQQLQYAYDSAARNNMKVFLSFDFNWYSLYGSIPQISGLINKYSSYPSQLMGDNKIFVSSFVGDGVDVNAIRRSVSSPLYFAPNFHPGEADFSQLDVAFSWQAWQTNSQNRAPSNGQLVTIDTASPWFSTHYGREVSYSKNWVFPGDLLWYNRWFEILTLKPRFVEMTTWNDYGESHYIGPLSSPHYDDGNSKWVNDMKVFNAQSPHNGWLDMAKPFIAAYKASASSPNSYIKSDQIIYWYRTTPKSLNCDSTDTVPGIPDGFNIMSDNIFIVTLLMSSGTITVQTGAMVYKFKVPSGASAFSIPFQVGAQTFTLTRNGKKVQGMSATSLKEIKNQCPCGIYNFNAYVGTVPEGTRDDLQRDGLAGFSNGLRTGCQPTPSLPASPPPTVAATATSSVGNLLCNVWCLHIYSDQAPAEKYLFPCGDQYIAISGCRTSTPLFRRLDGMHPLLPDTNCSASPWFSMHYGREVPYSKNWVFPGDLFWYNRWFEILALKPRFVEMTTWNDYGESHYIGPLSSPHYDDGNSKWVNDMPHNGWLDMAKPFIAAYKASASSPNSYIKSDQIIYWYRTTPKSLNCDSTDTVPGIPDGFNIMSDNIFIVTLLMSPGTITVQTGAMVYKFKAPSGASAFSIPFQVGAQTFTLTRNGKKVQGMSATSLKEIKNECPCGIYNFNAYVGTVPEGTRDDLQRDGLAGFSNGLRTGCQPTPSLPATLPSTVAATATSSMGLMVPSAV
;
A
#
# COMPACT_ATOMS: atom_id res chain seq x y z
N MET A 1 31.80 -4.09 -73.15
CA MET A 1 32.91 -4.45 -72.22
C MET A 1 32.79 -3.53 -71.01
N LEU A 2 32.95 -3.93 -69.75
CA LEU A 2 33.30 -5.24 -69.17
C LEU A 2 32.62 -5.35 -67.79
N ARG A 3 32.21 -6.55 -67.35
CA ARG A 3 31.62 -6.77 -66.00
C ARG A 3 32.72 -6.80 -64.94
N VAL A 4 32.39 -6.40 -63.71
CA VAL A 4 33.08 -6.87 -62.49
C VAL A 4 32.01 -7.40 -61.53
N GLY A 5 32.27 -8.51 -60.83
CA GLY A 5 31.28 -9.16 -59.97
C GLY A 5 31.86 -9.80 -58.72
N ARG A 6 30.98 -9.93 -57.71
CA ARG A 6 30.96 -10.87 -56.58
C ARG A 6 32.29 -11.35 -55.99
N HIS A 7 32.44 -11.13 -54.68
CA HIS A 7 32.62 -12.24 -53.73
C HIS A 7 31.78 -12.05 -52.46
N ARG A 8 31.57 -13.15 -51.73
CA ARG A 8 30.63 -13.26 -50.59
C ARG A 8 31.25 -12.75 -49.29
N ALA A 9 30.43 -12.16 -48.43
CA ALA A 9 30.64 -12.13 -46.98
C ALA A 9 29.46 -12.84 -46.30
N SER A 10 29.74 -13.70 -45.32
CA SER A 10 28.72 -14.46 -44.60
C SER A 10 28.07 -13.57 -43.54
N VAL A 11 26.75 -13.33 -43.65
CA VAL A 11 26.01 -12.63 -42.59
C VAL A 11 25.78 -13.62 -41.45
N ILE A 12 26.62 -13.54 -40.43
CA ILE A 12 26.37 -14.22 -39.15
C ILE A 12 25.09 -13.63 -38.56
N SER A 13 24.12 -14.49 -38.25
CA SER A 13 22.89 -14.11 -37.58
C SER A 13 23.22 -13.54 -36.19
N ALA A 14 23.18 -12.22 -36.08
CA ALA A 14 23.08 -11.56 -34.79
C ALA A 14 21.69 -11.83 -34.22
N ARG A 15 21.55 -12.92 -33.46
CA ARG A 15 20.44 -13.06 -32.51
C ARG A 15 20.50 -11.87 -31.58
N ALA A 16 19.56 -10.93 -31.70
CA ALA A 16 19.38 -9.89 -30.72
C ALA A 16 19.06 -10.56 -29.38
N SER A 17 20.01 -10.51 -28.45
CA SER A 17 19.82 -10.95 -27.09
C SER A 17 18.98 -9.92 -26.35
N ASP A 18 17.68 -9.89 -26.63
CA ASP A 18 16.67 -9.11 -25.90
C ASP A 18 16.46 -9.73 -24.50
N ALA A 19 17.49 -9.64 -23.67
CA ALA A 19 17.46 -9.95 -22.26
C ALA A 19 17.97 -8.75 -21.48
N SER A 20 17.05 -8.01 -20.86
CA SER A 20 17.35 -7.25 -19.65
C SER A 20 18.15 -8.18 -18.72
N SER A 21 19.35 -7.77 -18.30
CA SER A 21 20.25 -8.62 -17.51
C SER A 21 19.70 -8.98 -16.12
N SER A 22 18.56 -8.40 -15.72
CA SER A 22 17.82 -8.74 -14.49
C SER A 22 16.56 -9.58 -14.72
N GLY A 23 16.17 -9.87 -15.97
CA GLY A 23 14.95 -10.62 -16.29
C GLY A 23 13.63 -9.90 -15.96
N LYS A 24 13.70 -8.64 -15.51
CA LYS A 24 12.56 -7.82 -15.12
C LYS A 24 11.98 -7.04 -16.29
N LEU A 25 10.65 -7.06 -16.40
CA LEU A 25 9.90 -6.23 -17.37
C LEU A 25 8.79 -5.44 -16.69
N VAL A 26 8.38 -4.34 -17.33
CA VAL A 26 7.21 -3.53 -16.96
C VAL A 26 6.26 -3.43 -18.17
N PHE A 27 4.99 -3.73 -17.93
CA PHE A 27 3.92 -3.68 -18.93
C PHE A 27 2.89 -2.61 -18.55
N CYS A 28 2.08 -2.21 -19.52
CA CYS A 28 0.88 -1.42 -19.26
C CYS A 28 -0.29 -1.94 -20.12
N HIS A 29 -1.47 -2.07 -19.53
CA HIS A 29 -2.64 -2.56 -20.24
C HIS A 29 -3.17 -1.50 -21.22
N PHE A 30 -3.57 -1.89 -22.43
CA PHE A 30 -4.00 -1.00 -23.50
C PHE A 30 -5.30 -1.51 -24.10
N MET A 31 -6.35 -0.70 -24.06
CA MET A 31 -7.69 -1.02 -24.55
C MET A 31 -7.76 -0.86 -26.07
N ILE A 32 -7.91 -1.97 -26.82
CA ILE A 32 -8.14 -1.92 -28.28
C ILE A 32 -9.61 -1.60 -28.61
N GLY A 33 -10.55 -1.98 -27.73
CA GLY A 33 -11.99 -1.77 -27.92
C GLY A 33 -12.47 -0.32 -27.98
N ILE A 34 -11.58 0.66 -27.81
CA ILE A 34 -11.88 2.10 -27.87
C ILE A 34 -11.04 2.85 -28.91
N VAL A 35 -10.29 2.17 -29.78
CA VAL A 35 -9.38 2.82 -30.75
C VAL A 35 -9.73 2.55 -32.21
N SER A 36 -11.01 2.30 -32.51
CA SER A 36 -11.55 2.15 -33.88
C SER A 36 -11.10 3.26 -34.83
N ASP A 37 -10.99 4.49 -34.32
CA ASP A 37 -10.77 5.71 -35.09
C ASP A 37 -9.31 5.88 -35.55
N ARG A 38 -8.39 4.99 -35.09
CA ARG A 38 -7.00 4.97 -35.53
C ARG A 38 -6.88 4.40 -36.94
N SER A 39 -6.72 5.29 -37.92
CA SER A 39 -6.66 4.93 -39.35
C SER A 39 -5.33 4.33 -39.84
N SER A 40 -4.26 4.36 -39.04
CA SER A 40 -2.96 3.77 -39.39
C SER A 40 -2.08 3.43 -38.17
N SER A 41 -1.04 2.62 -38.37
CA SER A 41 -0.01 2.33 -37.36
C SER A 41 0.70 3.58 -36.81
N TYR A 42 0.83 4.65 -37.61
CA TYR A 42 1.42 5.91 -37.15
C TYR A 42 0.62 6.57 -36.01
N ALA A 43 -0.68 6.28 -35.87
CA ALA A 43 -1.49 6.79 -34.76
C ALA A 43 -1.07 6.23 -33.38
N TYR A 44 -0.27 5.15 -33.35
CA TYR A 44 0.25 4.55 -32.12
C TYR A 44 1.67 5.01 -31.76
N ASP A 45 2.41 5.66 -32.69
CA ASP A 45 3.85 5.93 -32.50
C ASP A 45 4.12 6.88 -31.31
N ALA A 46 3.23 7.83 -31.06
CA ALA A 46 3.32 8.75 -29.92
C ALA A 46 3.12 8.05 -28.56
N ASP A 47 2.26 7.02 -28.51
CA ASP A 47 2.05 6.20 -27.32
C ASP A 47 3.28 5.31 -27.07
N MET A 48 3.72 4.58 -28.10
CA MET A 48 4.87 3.67 -28.03
C MET A 48 6.15 4.42 -27.62
N THR A 49 6.41 5.60 -28.22
CA THR A 49 7.57 6.44 -27.88
C THR A 49 7.52 6.90 -26.42
N ARG A 50 6.35 7.33 -25.94
CA ARG A 50 6.17 7.80 -24.54
C ARG A 50 6.32 6.67 -23.53
N ALA A 51 5.72 5.52 -23.82
CA ALA A 51 5.82 4.33 -22.98
C ALA A 51 7.28 3.87 -22.86
N LYS A 52 7.99 3.79 -24.00
CA LYS A 52 9.42 3.45 -24.03
C LYS A 52 10.27 4.45 -23.24
N ALA A 53 9.99 5.75 -23.37
CA ALA A 53 10.68 6.81 -22.62
C ALA A 53 10.39 6.79 -21.11
N ALA A 54 9.31 6.14 -20.66
CA ALA A 54 9.02 5.86 -19.27
C ALA A 54 9.54 4.48 -18.81
N GLU A 55 10.39 3.82 -19.61
CA GLU A 55 10.89 2.47 -19.39
C GLU A 55 9.79 1.39 -19.30
N ILE A 56 8.64 1.57 -19.95
CA ILE A 56 7.69 0.49 -20.19
C ILE A 56 8.23 -0.38 -21.33
N ASP A 57 8.18 -1.70 -21.19
CA ASP A 57 8.72 -2.66 -22.16
C ASP A 57 7.68 -3.15 -23.16
N ALA A 58 6.42 -3.30 -22.74
CA ALA A 58 5.33 -3.75 -23.59
C ALA A 58 3.95 -3.17 -23.24
N PHE A 59 3.04 -3.16 -24.22
CA PHE A 59 1.60 -3.04 -23.96
C PHE A 59 0.90 -4.40 -23.99
N ALA A 60 0.02 -4.65 -23.02
CA ALA A 60 -0.93 -5.76 -23.03
C ALA A 60 -2.18 -5.31 -23.79
N LEU A 61 -2.40 -5.82 -25.01
CA LEU A 61 -3.46 -5.36 -25.89
C LEU A 61 -4.78 -6.10 -25.55
N ASN A 62 -5.64 -5.43 -24.79
CA ASN A 62 -6.97 -5.92 -24.43
C ASN A 62 -7.86 -5.97 -25.67
N ILE A 63 -8.38 -7.15 -26.03
CA ILE A 63 -9.19 -7.36 -27.22
C ILE A 63 -10.50 -8.09 -26.95
N GLY A 64 -11.59 -7.51 -27.47
CA GLY A 64 -12.87 -8.17 -27.70
C GLY A 64 -12.93 -8.85 -29.07
N THR A 65 -14.14 -8.98 -29.61
CA THR A 65 -14.44 -9.65 -30.90
C THR A 65 -14.85 -8.66 -32.00
N ASP A 66 -14.53 -7.38 -31.86
CA ASP A 66 -14.95 -6.31 -32.76
C ASP A 66 -14.40 -6.46 -34.19
N GLY A 67 -15.19 -6.00 -35.17
CA GLY A 67 -14.83 -6.12 -36.60
C GLY A 67 -13.55 -5.39 -37.00
N TYR A 68 -13.10 -4.41 -36.21
CA TYR A 68 -11.86 -3.66 -36.43
C TYR A 68 -10.66 -4.22 -35.62
N THR A 69 -10.87 -5.18 -34.70
CA THR A 69 -9.82 -5.66 -33.78
C THR A 69 -8.56 -6.12 -34.52
N ASP A 70 -8.71 -6.93 -35.58
CA ASP A 70 -7.55 -7.47 -36.31
C ASP A 70 -6.76 -6.38 -37.06
N GLN A 71 -7.44 -5.33 -37.55
CA GLN A 71 -6.77 -4.18 -38.17
C GLN A 71 -6.02 -3.34 -37.12
N GLN A 72 -6.64 -3.09 -35.97
CA GLN A 72 -6.00 -2.33 -34.88
C GLN A 72 -4.83 -3.08 -34.25
N LEU A 73 -4.93 -4.41 -34.12
CA LEU A 73 -3.80 -5.25 -33.74
C LEU A 73 -2.65 -5.11 -34.76
N GLN A 74 -2.90 -5.26 -36.06
CA GLN A 74 -1.84 -5.07 -37.07
C GLN A 74 -1.17 -3.70 -36.93
N TYR A 75 -1.95 -2.63 -36.76
CA TYR A 75 -1.42 -1.28 -36.56
C TYR A 75 -0.59 -1.13 -35.28
N ALA A 76 -1.01 -1.72 -34.17
CA ALA A 76 -0.28 -1.71 -32.91
C ALA A 76 1.04 -2.51 -33.00
N TYR A 77 1.04 -3.69 -33.61
CA TYR A 77 2.25 -4.51 -33.80
C TYR A 77 3.26 -3.84 -34.74
N ASP A 78 2.80 -3.23 -35.85
CA ASP A 78 3.66 -2.49 -36.79
C ASP A 78 4.27 -1.24 -36.13
N SER A 79 3.50 -0.52 -35.31
CA SER A 79 4.01 0.61 -34.54
C SER A 79 5.03 0.17 -33.48
N ALA A 80 4.72 -0.87 -32.70
CA ALA A 80 5.62 -1.39 -31.68
C ALA A 80 6.98 -1.81 -32.28
N ALA A 81 6.97 -2.48 -33.43
CA ALA A 81 8.19 -2.89 -34.14
C ALA A 81 9.06 -1.69 -34.55
N ARG A 82 8.45 -0.61 -35.06
CA ARG A 82 9.16 0.62 -35.47
C ARG A 82 9.73 1.40 -34.28
N ASN A 83 9.04 1.41 -33.14
CA ASN A 83 9.41 2.17 -31.95
C ASN A 83 10.21 1.36 -30.91
N ASN A 84 10.68 0.15 -31.26
CA ASN A 84 11.39 -0.76 -30.38
C ASN A 84 10.65 -1.07 -29.06
N MET A 85 9.33 -1.17 -29.15
CA MET A 85 8.42 -1.63 -28.10
C MET A 85 8.02 -3.08 -28.37
N LYS A 86 7.59 -3.80 -27.34
CA LYS A 86 6.89 -5.07 -27.51
C LYS A 86 5.39 -4.88 -27.27
N VAL A 87 4.60 -5.84 -27.72
CA VAL A 87 3.16 -5.97 -27.43
C VAL A 87 2.81 -7.44 -27.25
N PHE A 88 1.71 -7.72 -26.57
CA PHE A 88 1.13 -9.06 -26.50
C PHE A 88 -0.39 -9.01 -26.45
N LEU A 89 -1.04 -10.11 -26.82
CA LEU A 89 -2.51 -10.22 -26.80
C LEU A 89 -3.00 -10.45 -25.36
N SER A 90 -4.07 -9.74 -24.98
CA SER A 90 -4.86 -9.98 -23.77
C SER A 90 -6.33 -10.17 -24.16
N PHE A 91 -6.82 -11.41 -24.14
CA PHE A 91 -8.19 -11.73 -24.56
C PHE A 91 -9.21 -11.39 -23.46
N ASP A 92 -10.26 -10.62 -23.77
CA ASP A 92 -11.36 -10.33 -22.82
C ASP A 92 -12.46 -11.40 -22.90
N PHE A 93 -12.55 -12.25 -21.89
CA PHE A 93 -13.54 -13.34 -21.84
C PHE A 93 -14.97 -12.91 -21.51
N ASN A 94 -15.27 -11.61 -21.41
CA ASN A 94 -16.65 -11.12 -21.58
C ASN A 94 -17.14 -11.26 -23.03
N TRP A 95 -16.21 -11.29 -24.00
CA TRP A 95 -16.51 -11.42 -25.43
C TRP A 95 -16.13 -12.79 -26.02
N TYR A 96 -15.08 -13.43 -25.47
CA TYR A 96 -14.63 -14.75 -25.91
C TYR A 96 -15.29 -15.88 -25.10
N SER A 97 -15.73 -16.95 -25.77
CA SER A 97 -16.23 -18.16 -25.11
C SER A 97 -15.08 -19.03 -24.60
N LEU A 98 -15.18 -19.49 -23.33
CA LEU A 98 -14.21 -20.40 -22.67
C LEU A 98 -13.82 -21.63 -23.50
N TYR A 99 -14.71 -22.10 -24.37
CA TYR A 99 -14.48 -23.28 -25.22
C TYR A 99 -14.69 -22.98 -26.71
N GLY A 100 -15.77 -22.26 -27.05
CA GLY A 100 -16.15 -22.02 -28.45
C GLY A 100 -15.15 -21.16 -29.23
N SER A 101 -14.43 -20.27 -28.55
CA SER A 101 -13.52 -19.32 -29.20
C SER A 101 -12.05 -19.78 -29.27
N ILE A 102 -11.71 -20.98 -28.77
CA ILE A 102 -10.33 -21.50 -28.82
C ILE A 102 -9.72 -21.49 -30.23
N PRO A 103 -10.44 -21.84 -31.32
CA PRO A 103 -9.90 -21.72 -32.69
C PRO A 103 -9.57 -20.28 -33.10
N GLN A 104 -10.40 -19.30 -32.71
CA GLN A 104 -10.19 -17.88 -32.99
C GLN A 104 -8.99 -17.33 -32.21
N ILE A 105 -8.94 -17.62 -30.91
CA ILE A 105 -7.82 -17.28 -30.01
C ILE A 105 -6.51 -17.82 -30.59
N SER A 106 -6.48 -19.11 -30.93
CA SER A 106 -5.28 -19.77 -31.47
C SER A 106 -4.88 -19.22 -32.84
N GLY A 107 -5.86 -18.87 -33.70
CA GLY A 107 -5.60 -18.21 -34.98
C GLY A 107 -4.92 -16.86 -34.81
N LEU A 108 -5.40 -16.02 -33.88
CA LEU A 108 -4.80 -14.72 -33.56
C LEU A 108 -3.40 -14.88 -32.95
N ILE A 109 -3.21 -15.79 -31.99
CA ILE A 109 -1.88 -16.07 -31.41
C ILE A 109 -0.90 -16.51 -32.51
N ASN A 110 -1.28 -17.46 -33.36
CA ASN A 110 -0.43 -17.91 -34.45
C ASN A 110 -0.09 -16.77 -35.44
N LYS A 111 -1.06 -15.94 -35.83
CA LYS A 111 -0.85 -14.79 -36.72
C LYS A 111 0.16 -13.79 -36.13
N TYR A 112 -0.03 -13.37 -34.89
CA TYR A 112 0.79 -12.31 -34.28
C TYR A 112 2.12 -12.81 -33.73
N SER A 113 2.25 -14.11 -33.43
CA SER A 113 3.52 -14.71 -32.98
C SER A 113 4.69 -14.56 -33.96
N SER A 114 4.42 -14.36 -35.26
CA SER A 114 5.46 -14.13 -36.27
C SER A 114 5.98 -12.69 -36.32
N TYR A 115 5.36 -11.75 -35.61
CA TYR A 115 5.77 -10.34 -35.63
C TYR A 115 6.94 -10.08 -34.68
N PRO A 116 7.96 -9.28 -35.08
CA PRO A 116 9.14 -9.02 -34.25
C PRO A 116 8.86 -8.21 -32.97
N SER A 117 7.68 -7.59 -32.90
CA SER A 117 7.15 -6.86 -31.75
C SER A 117 6.36 -7.73 -30.77
N GLN A 118 6.06 -8.99 -31.08
CA GLN A 118 5.50 -9.92 -30.09
C GLN A 118 6.45 -10.06 -28.89
N LEU A 119 5.91 -9.90 -27.68
CA LEU A 119 6.66 -10.18 -26.46
C LEU A 119 6.86 -11.70 -26.32
N MET A 120 8.09 -12.10 -26.01
CA MET A 120 8.45 -13.48 -25.73
C MET A 120 8.89 -13.62 -24.25
N GLY A 121 8.25 -14.53 -23.51
CA GLY A 121 8.63 -14.90 -22.14
C GLY A 121 9.29 -16.26 -22.13
N ASP A 122 10.54 -16.37 -21.68
CA ASP A 122 11.31 -17.63 -21.67
C ASP A 122 11.35 -18.37 -23.03
N ASN A 123 11.47 -17.61 -24.12
CA ASN A 123 11.39 -18.07 -25.52
C ASN A 123 10.02 -18.66 -25.94
N LYS A 124 8.97 -18.46 -25.14
CA LYS A 124 7.58 -18.78 -25.45
C LYS A 124 6.80 -17.51 -25.82
N ILE A 125 5.72 -17.62 -26.59
CA ILE A 125 4.84 -16.49 -26.94
C ILE A 125 4.12 -16.01 -25.69
N PHE A 126 4.29 -14.74 -25.31
CA PHE A 126 3.59 -14.17 -24.15
C PHE A 126 2.14 -13.80 -24.51
N VAL A 127 1.18 -14.25 -23.71
CA VAL A 127 -0.26 -13.99 -23.89
C VAL A 127 -0.94 -13.88 -22.51
N SER A 128 -1.92 -12.98 -22.39
CA SER A 128 -2.74 -12.79 -21.18
C SER A 128 -4.24 -12.89 -21.50
N SER A 129 -5.07 -12.65 -20.49
CA SER A 129 -6.50 -12.46 -20.61
C SER A 129 -7.03 -11.53 -19.53
N PHE A 130 -8.14 -10.86 -19.81
CA PHE A 130 -9.02 -10.33 -18.78
C PHE A 130 -10.12 -11.35 -18.52
N VAL A 131 -10.20 -11.83 -17.28
CA VAL A 131 -11.07 -12.94 -16.83
C VAL A 131 -10.87 -14.19 -17.70
N GLY A 132 -11.82 -15.14 -17.66
CA GLY A 132 -11.74 -16.41 -18.40
C GLY A 132 -11.55 -17.63 -17.52
N ASP A 133 -11.99 -17.55 -16.26
CA ASP A 133 -11.93 -18.61 -15.27
C ASP A 133 -12.52 -19.92 -15.85
N GLY A 134 -11.68 -20.96 -15.93
CA GLY A 134 -12.06 -22.26 -16.50
C GLY A 134 -11.84 -22.45 -18.01
N VAL A 135 -11.17 -21.52 -18.72
CA VAL A 135 -10.68 -21.78 -20.09
C VAL A 135 -9.67 -22.93 -20.11
N ASP A 136 -9.77 -23.84 -21.09
CA ASP A 136 -8.78 -24.92 -21.27
C ASP A 136 -7.47 -24.36 -21.87
N VAL A 137 -6.59 -23.85 -21.01
CA VAL A 137 -5.24 -23.35 -21.34
C VAL A 137 -4.43 -24.42 -22.06
N ASN A 138 -4.62 -25.70 -21.72
CA ASN A 138 -3.92 -26.80 -22.38
C ASN A 138 -4.49 -27.11 -23.78
N ALA A 139 -5.76 -26.85 -24.06
CA ALA A 139 -6.28 -26.86 -25.43
C ALA A 139 -5.66 -25.72 -26.25
N ILE A 140 -5.62 -24.49 -25.73
CA ILE A 140 -4.95 -23.37 -26.41
C ILE A 140 -3.48 -23.71 -26.70
N ARG A 141 -2.74 -24.24 -25.72
CA ARG A 141 -1.34 -24.71 -25.91
C ARG A 141 -1.19 -25.81 -26.97
N ARG A 142 -2.21 -26.65 -27.19
CA ARG A 142 -2.22 -27.71 -28.22
C ARG A 142 -2.59 -27.18 -29.62
N SER A 143 -3.27 -26.04 -29.72
CA SER A 143 -3.72 -25.45 -31.00
C SER A 143 -2.85 -24.29 -31.50
N VAL A 144 -1.84 -23.86 -30.73
CA VAL A 144 -0.80 -22.92 -31.17
C VAL A 144 0.45 -23.64 -31.67
N SER A 145 1.13 -23.03 -32.65
CA SER A 145 2.28 -23.60 -33.36
C SER A 145 3.62 -23.50 -32.63
N SER A 146 3.67 -22.76 -31.51
CA SER A 146 4.86 -22.56 -30.69
C SER A 146 4.49 -22.49 -29.20
N PRO A 147 5.42 -22.78 -28.27
CA PRO A 147 5.15 -22.73 -26.84
C PRO A 147 4.56 -21.40 -26.38
N LEU A 148 3.64 -21.46 -25.41
CA LEU A 148 2.92 -20.31 -24.84
C LEU A 148 3.42 -20.02 -23.41
N TYR A 149 3.65 -18.74 -23.10
CA TYR A 149 3.74 -18.21 -21.74
C TYR A 149 2.39 -17.55 -21.42
N PHE A 150 1.55 -18.20 -20.62
CA PHE A 150 0.20 -17.73 -20.34
C PHE A 150 0.10 -17.04 -18.98
N ALA A 151 -0.38 -15.79 -18.98
CA ALA A 151 -0.29 -14.82 -17.89
C ALA A 151 -1.64 -14.12 -17.57
N PRO A 152 -2.75 -14.83 -17.31
CA PRO A 152 -4.09 -14.26 -17.27
C PRO A 152 -4.43 -13.52 -15.95
N ASN A 153 -5.45 -12.65 -16.01
CA ASN A 153 -6.24 -12.22 -14.84
C ASN A 153 -7.36 -13.23 -14.57
N PHE A 154 -7.13 -14.17 -13.66
CA PHE A 154 -8.17 -15.08 -13.15
C PHE A 154 -8.48 -14.75 -11.69
N HIS A 155 -9.72 -15.00 -11.28
CA HIS A 155 -10.20 -14.76 -9.93
C HIS A 155 -9.55 -15.77 -8.95
N PRO A 156 -8.93 -15.30 -7.85
CA PRO A 156 -8.32 -16.20 -6.86
C PRO A 156 -9.34 -17.19 -6.29
N GLY A 157 -9.07 -18.48 -6.45
CA GLY A 157 -9.94 -19.57 -5.98
C GLY A 157 -10.97 -20.07 -6.99
N GLU A 158 -11.16 -19.41 -8.14
CA GLU A 158 -12.14 -19.84 -9.18
C GLU A 158 -11.48 -20.60 -10.34
N ALA A 159 -10.15 -20.47 -10.52
CA ALA A 159 -9.41 -21.11 -11.60
C ALA A 159 -8.30 -22.07 -11.12
N ASP A 160 -7.89 -22.99 -12.00
CA ASP A 160 -6.72 -23.86 -11.79
C ASP A 160 -5.41 -23.14 -12.15
N PHE A 161 -4.78 -22.53 -11.14
CA PHE A 161 -3.52 -21.82 -11.28
C PHE A 161 -2.33 -22.75 -11.62
N SER A 162 -2.45 -24.08 -11.50
CA SER A 162 -1.34 -25.01 -11.81
C SER A 162 -0.97 -25.05 -13.29
N GLN A 163 -1.88 -24.61 -14.17
CA GLN A 163 -1.69 -24.59 -15.61
C GLN A 163 -1.03 -23.30 -16.11
N LEU A 164 -0.87 -22.28 -15.27
CA LEU A 164 -0.41 -20.95 -15.66
C LEU A 164 1.12 -20.81 -15.58
N ASP A 165 1.70 -19.93 -16.41
CA ASP A 165 3.13 -19.56 -16.29
C ASP A 165 3.32 -18.39 -15.30
N VAL A 166 2.30 -17.54 -15.12
CA VAL A 166 2.16 -16.53 -14.06
C VAL A 166 0.68 -16.15 -13.95
N ALA A 167 0.27 -15.47 -12.87
CA ALA A 167 -1.03 -14.80 -12.79
C ALA A 167 -0.86 -13.29 -12.64
N PHE A 168 -1.81 -12.55 -13.21
CA PHE A 168 -2.01 -11.11 -13.07
C PHE A 168 -3.35 -10.88 -12.34
N SER A 169 -3.62 -9.67 -11.86
CA SER A 169 -4.88 -9.30 -11.23
C SER A 169 -5.35 -7.94 -11.71
N TRP A 170 -6.62 -7.79 -12.08
CA TRP A 170 -7.21 -6.48 -12.39
C TRP A 170 -7.49 -5.64 -11.13
N GLN A 171 -7.61 -6.28 -9.96
CA GLN A 171 -8.06 -5.66 -8.71
C GLN A 171 -6.93 -4.87 -8.02
N ALA A 172 -6.46 -3.81 -8.67
CA ALA A 172 -5.41 -2.93 -8.17
C ALA A 172 -5.81 -2.10 -6.93
N TRP A 173 -7.13 -1.88 -6.75
CA TRP A 173 -7.70 -1.09 -5.65
C TRP A 173 -8.30 -1.94 -4.53
N GLN A 174 -8.69 -1.23 -3.49
CA GLN A 174 -9.58 -1.69 -2.44
C GLN A 174 -10.92 -2.13 -3.06
N THR A 175 -11.31 -3.39 -2.89
CA THR A 175 -12.54 -3.95 -3.49
C THR A 175 -13.25 -4.94 -2.56
N ASN A 176 -14.53 -5.19 -2.78
CA ASN A 176 -15.33 -6.22 -2.08
C ASN A 176 -15.11 -7.66 -2.62
N SER A 177 -13.98 -7.93 -3.30
CA SER A 177 -13.67 -9.12 -4.11
C SER A 177 -14.47 -9.31 -5.42
N GLN A 178 -15.57 -8.60 -5.62
CA GLN A 178 -16.46 -8.73 -6.80
C GLN A 178 -16.21 -7.64 -7.86
N ASN A 179 -14.99 -7.09 -7.93
CA ASN A 179 -14.66 -5.92 -8.77
C ASN A 179 -15.60 -4.71 -8.54
N ARG A 180 -16.03 -4.51 -7.28
CA ARG A 180 -16.80 -3.34 -6.83
C ARG A 180 -16.18 -2.70 -5.59
N ALA A 181 -16.66 -1.50 -5.24
CA ALA A 181 -16.19 -0.79 -4.06
C ALA A 181 -16.42 -1.62 -2.78
N PRO A 182 -15.56 -1.48 -1.75
CA PRO A 182 -15.72 -2.16 -0.46
C PRO A 182 -17.13 -1.96 0.09
N SER A 183 -17.87 -3.07 0.20
CA SER A 183 -19.26 -3.13 0.63
C SER A 183 -19.43 -4.32 1.57
N ASN A 184 -20.40 -4.24 2.47
CA ASN A 184 -20.69 -5.28 3.48
C ASN A 184 -19.49 -5.70 4.35
N GLY A 185 -18.40 -4.91 4.39
CA GLY A 185 -17.19 -5.22 5.16
C GLY A 185 -16.28 -6.26 4.52
N GLN A 186 -16.57 -6.73 3.31
CA GLN A 186 -15.61 -7.50 2.53
C GLN A 186 -14.56 -6.56 1.96
N LEU A 187 -13.29 -6.98 2.07
CA LEU A 187 -12.16 -6.16 1.69
C LEU A 187 -11.00 -6.99 1.18
N VAL A 188 -10.67 -6.77 -0.09
CA VAL A 188 -9.56 -7.39 -0.81
C VAL A 188 -8.74 -6.30 -1.49
N THR A 189 -7.44 -6.54 -1.65
CA THR A 189 -6.47 -5.66 -2.29
C THR A 189 -5.34 -6.55 -2.81
N ILE A 190 -4.98 -6.41 -4.08
CA ILE A 190 -4.00 -7.29 -4.75
C ILE A 190 -2.88 -6.42 -5.35
N ASP A 191 -1.67 -6.97 -5.50
CA ASP A 191 -0.40 -6.26 -5.77
C ASP A 191 -0.25 -5.66 -7.19
N THR A 192 -1.36 -5.31 -7.84
CA THR A 192 -1.39 -4.61 -9.13
C THR A 192 -1.34 -3.11 -8.93
N ALA A 193 -0.67 -2.41 -9.86
CA ALA A 193 -0.53 -0.95 -9.82
C ALA A 193 -1.55 -0.25 -10.72
N SER A 194 -2.35 0.62 -10.10
CA SER A 194 -3.24 1.55 -10.80
C SER A 194 -3.48 2.82 -9.97
N PRO A 195 -3.68 4.01 -10.59
CA PRO A 195 -3.73 5.25 -9.83
C PRO A 195 -5.08 5.59 -9.19
N TRP A 196 -6.20 5.39 -9.91
CA TRP A 196 -7.51 5.94 -9.55
C TRP A 196 -8.62 5.21 -10.30
N PHE A 197 -9.81 5.05 -9.71
CA PHE A 197 -10.94 4.40 -10.40
C PHE A 197 -12.22 5.22 -10.25
N SER A 198 -12.87 5.54 -11.36
CA SER A 198 -14.21 6.15 -11.38
C SER A 198 -14.89 5.87 -12.71
N THR A 199 -16.18 5.52 -12.66
CA THR A 199 -16.99 5.24 -13.84
C THR A 199 -18.42 5.76 -13.65
N HIS A 200 -19.03 6.30 -14.71
CA HIS A 200 -20.32 6.97 -14.63
C HIS A 200 -21.16 6.79 -15.93
N TYR A 201 -21.25 5.55 -16.41
CA TYR A 201 -22.02 5.15 -17.58
C TYR A 201 -23.51 4.95 -17.26
N GLY A 202 -24.38 5.75 -17.86
CA GLY A 202 -25.84 5.61 -17.73
C GLY A 202 -26.44 4.60 -18.71
N ARG A 203 -27.72 4.80 -19.05
CA ARG A 203 -28.49 3.95 -19.97
C ARG A 203 -28.16 4.18 -21.45
N GLU A 204 -27.34 5.18 -21.75
CA GLU A 204 -26.85 5.49 -23.09
C GLU A 204 -25.86 4.46 -23.64
N VAL A 205 -25.31 3.58 -22.79
CA VAL A 205 -24.50 2.41 -23.18
C VAL A 205 -25.10 1.12 -22.62
N SER A 206 -24.82 -0.01 -23.28
CA SER A 206 -25.34 -1.33 -22.90
C SER A 206 -24.74 -1.91 -21.60
N TYR A 207 -23.59 -1.37 -21.16
CA TYR A 207 -22.79 -1.84 -20.03
C TYR A 207 -22.78 -0.85 -18.85
N SER A 208 -23.94 -0.22 -18.57
CA SER A 208 -24.11 0.82 -17.53
C SER A 208 -23.39 0.49 -16.19
N LYS A 209 -22.64 1.46 -15.68
CA LYS A 209 -21.58 1.28 -14.67
C LYS A 209 -21.41 2.58 -13.87
N ASN A 210 -21.75 2.59 -12.58
CA ASN A 210 -21.76 3.81 -11.75
C ASN A 210 -21.11 3.58 -10.38
N TRP A 211 -19.78 3.62 -10.30
CA TRP A 211 -19.05 3.43 -9.03
C TRP A 211 -17.65 4.06 -9.01
N VAL A 212 -17.04 4.09 -7.83
CA VAL A 212 -15.71 4.66 -7.57
C VAL A 212 -14.95 3.76 -6.59
N PHE A 213 -13.63 3.60 -6.77
CA PHE A 213 -12.78 2.95 -5.76
C PHE A 213 -11.87 3.98 -5.08
N PRO A 214 -11.57 3.82 -3.79
CA PRO A 214 -10.62 4.68 -3.09
C PRO A 214 -9.20 4.45 -3.63
N GLY A 215 -8.73 5.42 -4.42
CA GLY A 215 -7.37 5.47 -4.97
C GLY A 215 -6.39 6.31 -4.15
N ASP A 216 -6.88 7.33 -3.43
CA ASP A 216 -6.15 8.26 -2.54
C ASP A 216 -4.63 8.38 -2.80
N LEU A 217 -3.77 7.74 -1.98
CA LEU A 217 -2.31 7.65 -2.18
C LEU A 217 -1.84 6.23 -2.61
N LEU A 218 -2.76 5.36 -3.02
CA LEU A 218 -2.48 3.95 -3.33
C LEU A 218 -1.45 3.80 -4.45
N TRP A 219 -1.49 4.66 -5.48
CA TRP A 219 -0.49 4.69 -6.56
C TRP A 219 0.94 4.78 -6.02
N TYR A 220 1.17 5.70 -5.08
CA TYR A 220 2.48 5.94 -4.47
C TYR A 220 2.89 4.77 -3.57
N ASN A 221 1.98 4.30 -2.73
CA ASN A 221 2.25 3.19 -1.80
C ASN A 221 2.58 1.88 -2.54
N ARG A 222 1.79 1.54 -3.58
CA ARG A 222 1.96 0.31 -4.37
C ARG A 222 3.34 0.25 -5.05
N TRP A 223 3.90 1.38 -5.46
CA TRP A 223 5.25 1.39 -6.01
C TRP A 223 6.32 1.01 -4.99
N PHE A 224 6.16 1.34 -3.70
CA PHE A 224 7.07 0.84 -2.66
C PHE A 224 6.89 -0.65 -2.37
N GLU A 225 5.66 -1.16 -2.44
CA GLU A 225 5.37 -2.60 -2.35
C GLU A 225 6.04 -3.36 -3.52
N ILE A 226 5.94 -2.85 -4.75
CA ILE A 226 6.63 -3.39 -5.94
C ILE A 226 8.16 -3.39 -5.77
N LEU A 227 8.75 -2.32 -5.22
CA LEU A 227 10.20 -2.27 -4.93
C LEU A 227 10.63 -3.22 -3.80
N THR A 228 9.69 -3.64 -2.96
CA THR A 228 9.91 -4.57 -1.84
C THR A 228 9.77 -6.02 -2.31
N LEU A 229 8.64 -6.36 -2.93
CA LEU A 229 8.33 -7.68 -3.50
C LEU A 229 9.28 -8.06 -4.63
N LYS A 230 9.73 -7.06 -5.43
CA LYS A 230 10.59 -7.22 -6.60
C LYS A 230 10.11 -8.35 -7.53
N PRO A 231 8.84 -8.33 -7.98
CA PRO A 231 8.31 -9.36 -8.87
C PRO A 231 9.12 -9.42 -10.18
N ARG A 232 8.91 -10.50 -10.93
CA ARG A 232 9.55 -10.67 -12.25
C ARG A 232 8.95 -9.73 -13.30
N PHE A 233 7.65 -9.50 -13.22
CA PHE A 233 6.91 -8.60 -14.09
C PHE A 233 6.06 -7.65 -13.24
N VAL A 234 5.85 -6.44 -13.72
CA VAL A 234 4.88 -5.48 -13.19
C VAL A 234 3.97 -5.09 -14.33
N GLU A 235 2.66 -5.16 -14.13
CA GLU A 235 1.69 -4.63 -15.08
C GLU A 235 0.91 -3.47 -14.45
N MET A 236 0.86 -2.35 -15.16
CA MET A 236 0.10 -1.18 -14.78
C MET A 236 -1.24 -1.15 -15.52
N THR A 237 -2.34 -1.11 -14.79
CA THR A 237 -3.67 -0.85 -15.35
C THR A 237 -3.94 0.67 -15.23
N THR A 238 -4.14 1.44 -16.30
CA THR A 238 -4.03 1.13 -17.74
C THR A 238 -3.43 2.34 -18.48
N TRP A 239 -3.06 2.18 -19.75
CA TRP A 239 -2.62 3.29 -20.57
C TRP A 239 -3.78 4.22 -20.96
N ASN A 240 -4.86 3.68 -21.53
CA ASN A 240 -5.90 4.46 -22.20
C ASN A 240 -7.34 4.14 -21.76
N ASP A 241 -7.57 3.46 -20.64
CA ASP A 241 -8.95 3.31 -20.15
C ASP A 241 -9.44 4.61 -19.49
N TYR A 242 -10.00 5.48 -20.34
CA TYR A 242 -10.57 6.76 -19.96
C TYR A 242 -11.93 6.57 -19.24
N GLY A 243 -12.69 5.55 -19.63
CA GLY A 243 -13.99 5.19 -19.07
C GLY A 243 -13.97 4.86 -17.59
N GLU A 244 -12.96 4.12 -17.15
CA GLU A 244 -12.78 3.71 -15.75
C GLU A 244 -11.80 4.63 -14.99
N SER A 245 -11.36 5.72 -15.62
CA SER A 245 -10.55 6.82 -15.06
C SER A 245 -9.14 6.44 -14.57
N HIS A 246 -8.61 5.27 -14.94
CA HIS A 246 -7.27 4.78 -14.56
C HIS A 246 -6.15 4.99 -15.60
N TYR A 247 -6.40 5.80 -16.61
CA TYR A 247 -5.49 6.05 -17.73
C TYR A 247 -4.21 6.84 -17.32
N ILE A 248 -3.03 6.25 -17.53
CA ILE A 248 -1.72 6.92 -17.40
C ILE A 248 -1.15 7.42 -18.74
N GLY A 249 -1.85 7.20 -19.84
CA GLY A 249 -1.58 7.76 -21.18
C GLY A 249 -2.14 9.18 -21.36
N PRO A 250 -1.83 9.86 -22.47
CA PRO A 250 -2.28 11.23 -22.73
C PRO A 250 -3.75 11.28 -23.18
N LEU A 251 -4.47 12.37 -22.86
CA LEU A 251 -5.82 12.63 -23.40
C LEU A 251 -5.80 12.88 -24.91
N SER A 252 -4.67 13.40 -25.40
CA SER A 252 -4.41 13.62 -26.82
C SER A 252 -4.17 12.34 -27.65
N SER A 253 -4.15 11.14 -27.05
CA SER A 253 -4.07 9.88 -27.81
C SER A 253 -5.38 9.64 -28.59
N PRO A 254 -5.35 9.33 -29.90
CA PRO A 254 -6.57 9.08 -30.66
C PRO A 254 -7.35 7.87 -30.12
N HIS A 255 -8.64 8.08 -29.85
CA HIS A 255 -9.60 7.08 -29.38
C HIS A 255 -11.02 7.53 -29.75
N TYR A 256 -11.92 6.56 -29.83
CA TYR A 256 -13.36 6.77 -29.94
C TYR A 256 -13.95 7.12 -28.58
N ASP A 257 -14.92 8.04 -28.55
CA ASP A 257 -15.66 8.39 -27.34
C ASP A 257 -16.73 7.35 -27.01
N ASP A 258 -16.37 6.40 -26.15
CA ASP A 258 -17.29 5.40 -25.56
C ASP A 258 -18.35 6.00 -24.60
N GLY A 259 -18.32 7.32 -24.37
CA GLY A 259 -19.16 8.04 -23.41
C GLY A 259 -18.38 8.68 -22.26
N ASN A 260 -17.10 8.34 -22.09
CA ASN A 260 -16.24 8.84 -21.01
C ASN A 260 -15.97 10.34 -21.05
N SER A 261 -16.04 10.98 -22.21
CA SER A 261 -15.59 12.35 -22.42
C SER A 261 -16.28 13.35 -21.48
N LYS A 262 -17.52 13.05 -21.07
CA LYS A 262 -18.31 13.76 -20.06
C LYS A 262 -17.58 13.98 -18.74
N TRP A 263 -16.83 12.98 -18.26
CA TRP A 263 -16.04 13.07 -17.02
C TRP A 263 -14.53 13.18 -17.23
N VAL A 264 -14.02 12.95 -18.44
CA VAL A 264 -12.60 12.96 -18.78
C VAL A 264 -12.12 14.30 -19.35
N ASN A 265 -13.01 15.10 -19.95
CA ASN A 265 -12.64 16.41 -20.50
C ASN A 265 -12.02 17.33 -19.44
N ASP A 266 -10.93 18.00 -19.80
CA ASP A 266 -10.14 18.91 -18.96
C ASP A 266 -9.54 18.29 -17.67
N MET A 267 -9.41 16.96 -17.57
CA MET A 267 -8.87 16.30 -16.36
C MET A 267 -7.35 16.21 -16.29
N LYS A 268 -6.61 16.72 -17.29
CA LYS A 268 -5.17 16.45 -17.42
C LYS A 268 -4.36 17.62 -17.98
N VAL A 269 -3.09 17.64 -17.60
CA VAL A 269 -2.05 18.57 -18.04
C VAL A 269 -0.84 17.73 -18.48
N PHE A 270 -0.26 18.08 -19.63
CA PHE A 270 0.80 17.37 -20.35
C PHE A 270 1.99 18.29 -20.54
N ASN A 271 3.19 17.95 -20.10
CA ASN A 271 4.35 18.82 -20.29
C ASN A 271 4.91 18.78 -21.75
N ALA A 272 4.91 19.88 -22.51
CA ALA A 272 5.43 19.88 -23.89
C ALA A 272 6.97 19.78 -23.99
N GLN A 273 7.70 20.27 -22.99
CA GLN A 273 9.16 20.16 -22.91
C GLN A 273 9.62 18.78 -22.43
N SER A 274 8.70 17.97 -21.87
CA SER A 274 8.92 16.57 -21.52
C SER A 274 7.55 15.85 -21.53
N PRO A 275 7.17 15.15 -22.62
CA PRO A 275 5.79 14.76 -22.97
C PRO A 275 5.16 13.73 -22.02
N HIS A 276 4.74 14.18 -20.83
CA HIS A 276 4.29 13.32 -19.74
C HIS A 276 3.27 13.99 -18.83
N ASN A 277 2.66 13.16 -17.98
CA ASN A 277 1.55 13.48 -17.10
C ASN A 277 1.85 13.03 -15.67
N GLY A 278 1.18 13.62 -14.68
CA GLY A 278 1.54 13.46 -13.27
C GLY A 278 1.71 12.02 -12.77
N TRP A 279 0.78 11.11 -13.07
CA TRP A 279 0.89 9.72 -12.59
C TRP A 279 1.99 8.92 -13.28
N LEU A 280 2.22 9.12 -14.59
CA LEU A 280 3.35 8.49 -15.30
C LEU A 280 4.69 9.09 -14.87
N ASP A 281 4.77 10.41 -14.68
CA ASP A 281 5.96 11.09 -14.17
C ASP A 281 6.32 10.62 -12.76
N MET A 282 5.31 10.47 -11.90
CA MET A 282 5.49 9.90 -10.56
C MET A 282 6.09 8.49 -10.63
N ALA A 283 5.65 7.65 -11.56
CA ALA A 283 6.06 6.24 -11.68
C ALA A 283 7.49 6.03 -12.20
N LYS A 284 7.99 6.88 -13.12
CA LYS A 284 9.31 6.74 -13.76
C LYS A 284 10.48 6.39 -12.83
N PRO A 285 10.77 7.14 -11.74
CA PRO A 285 11.89 6.81 -10.86
C PRO A 285 11.68 5.49 -10.10
N PHE A 286 10.44 5.04 -9.92
CA PHE A 286 10.13 3.72 -9.35
C PHE A 286 10.30 2.61 -10.38
N ILE A 287 9.91 2.81 -11.65
CA ILE A 287 10.18 1.86 -12.75
C ILE A 287 11.69 1.63 -12.89
N ALA A 288 12.48 2.71 -12.96
CA ALA A 288 13.93 2.63 -13.07
C ALA A 288 14.56 1.93 -11.84
N ALA A 289 14.09 2.27 -10.63
CA ALA A 289 14.51 1.58 -9.40
C ALA A 289 14.15 0.09 -9.39
N TYR A 290 12.95 -0.27 -9.86
CA TYR A 290 12.47 -1.64 -9.95
C TYR A 290 13.33 -2.47 -10.90
N LYS A 291 13.61 -1.97 -12.11
CA LYS A 291 14.47 -2.63 -13.10
C LYS A 291 15.90 -2.83 -12.59
N ALA A 292 16.43 -1.83 -11.88
CA ALA A 292 17.72 -1.89 -11.19
C ALA A 292 17.68 -2.70 -9.87
N SER A 293 16.53 -3.26 -9.48
CA SER A 293 16.31 -4.03 -8.24
C SER A 293 16.65 -3.28 -6.93
N ALA A 294 16.63 -1.95 -6.98
CA ALA A 294 16.74 -1.08 -5.82
C ALA A 294 15.47 -1.17 -4.95
N SER A 295 15.59 -0.81 -3.66
CA SER A 295 14.47 -0.73 -2.71
C SER A 295 13.96 0.71 -2.50
N SER A 296 14.41 1.67 -3.32
CA SER A 296 14.03 3.09 -3.21
C SER A 296 14.18 3.81 -4.55
N PRO A 297 13.26 4.73 -4.90
CA PRO A 297 13.34 5.57 -6.11
C PRO A 297 14.41 6.67 -6.00
N ASN A 298 14.97 6.94 -4.81
CA ASN A 298 15.66 8.19 -4.52
C ASN A 298 16.89 8.47 -5.43
N SER A 299 17.63 7.44 -5.84
CA SER A 299 18.78 7.59 -6.76
C SER A 299 18.38 7.80 -8.22
N TYR A 300 17.11 7.60 -8.55
CA TYR A 300 16.53 7.67 -9.89
C TYR A 300 15.75 8.97 -10.12
N ILE A 301 15.49 9.76 -9.08
CA ILE A 301 14.97 11.14 -9.20
C ILE A 301 16.05 12.04 -9.80
N LYS A 302 15.76 12.64 -10.96
CA LYS A 302 16.72 13.47 -11.73
C LYS A 302 16.40 14.97 -11.74
N SER A 303 15.24 15.36 -11.22
CA SER A 303 14.75 16.74 -11.15
C SER A 303 13.77 16.87 -9.99
N ASP A 304 13.67 18.07 -9.40
CA ASP A 304 12.58 18.35 -8.46
C ASP A 304 11.22 18.31 -9.19
N GLN A 305 10.24 17.60 -8.63
CA GLN A 305 8.86 17.61 -9.09
C GLN A 305 7.88 17.60 -7.90
N ILE A 306 6.72 18.24 -8.11
CA ILE A 306 5.51 18.07 -7.31
C ILE A 306 4.46 17.49 -8.26
N ILE A 307 3.83 16.39 -7.90
CA ILE A 307 2.71 15.77 -8.59
C ILE A 307 1.51 15.90 -7.67
N TYR A 308 0.34 16.28 -8.20
CA TYR A 308 -0.86 16.41 -7.37
C TYR A 308 -2.11 15.94 -8.11
N TRP A 309 -3.10 15.46 -7.35
CA TRP A 309 -4.42 15.11 -7.88
C TRP A 309 -5.54 15.34 -6.86
N TYR A 310 -6.74 15.58 -7.35
CA TYR A 310 -7.96 15.79 -6.57
C TYR A 310 -9.21 15.62 -7.43
N ARG A 311 -10.36 15.35 -6.81
CA ARG A 311 -11.66 15.51 -7.48
C ARG A 311 -11.97 16.98 -7.74
N THR A 312 -12.61 17.26 -8.86
CA THR A 312 -13.05 18.63 -9.20
C THR A 312 -14.28 19.10 -8.42
N THR A 313 -14.90 18.24 -7.61
CA THR A 313 -16.10 18.53 -6.80
C THR A 313 -16.06 17.85 -5.42
N PRO A 314 -16.74 18.42 -4.40
CA PRO A 314 -17.02 17.74 -3.12
C PRO A 314 -17.78 16.44 -3.31
N LYS A 315 -17.47 15.39 -2.53
CA LYS A 315 -18.21 14.10 -2.60
C LYS A 315 -19.67 14.21 -2.18
N SER A 316 -20.04 15.25 -1.45
CA SER A 316 -21.40 15.51 -0.98
C SER A 316 -22.23 16.40 -1.91
N LEU A 317 -21.65 16.86 -3.03
CA LEU A 317 -22.39 17.60 -4.06
C LEU A 317 -23.45 16.67 -4.67
N ASN A 318 -24.73 17.04 -4.55
CA ASN A 318 -25.84 16.32 -5.17
C ASN A 318 -26.07 16.82 -6.61
N CYS A 319 -26.15 15.89 -7.56
CA CYS A 319 -26.42 16.16 -8.98
C CYS A 319 -27.69 15.46 -9.50
N ASP A 320 -28.47 14.80 -8.64
CA ASP A 320 -29.60 13.91 -9.03
C ASP A 320 -30.67 14.61 -9.91
N SER A 321 -30.85 15.93 -9.73
CA SER A 321 -31.81 16.71 -10.51
C SER A 321 -31.33 16.99 -11.94
N THR A 322 -30.02 17.11 -12.16
CA THR A 322 -29.39 17.42 -13.45
C THR A 322 -28.81 16.21 -14.17
N ASP A 323 -28.54 15.12 -13.45
CA ASP A 323 -27.94 13.90 -14.00
C ASP A 323 -28.95 12.99 -14.71
N THR A 324 -28.50 12.20 -15.68
CA THR A 324 -29.29 11.09 -16.27
C THR A 324 -28.97 9.75 -15.64
N VAL A 325 -27.78 9.57 -15.06
CA VAL A 325 -27.39 8.36 -14.36
C VAL A 325 -28.08 8.34 -13.00
N PRO A 326 -28.81 7.27 -12.62
CA PRO A 326 -29.50 7.23 -11.34
C PRO A 326 -28.52 7.19 -10.15
N GLY A 327 -28.49 8.29 -9.40
CA GLY A 327 -27.79 8.40 -8.12
C GLY A 327 -26.29 8.64 -8.22
N ILE A 328 -25.73 9.08 -7.10
CA ILE A 328 -24.30 9.24 -6.86
C ILE A 328 -23.56 7.88 -7.01
N PRO A 329 -22.31 7.83 -7.52
CA PRO A 329 -21.59 6.57 -7.73
C PRO A 329 -21.45 5.72 -6.46
N ASP A 330 -21.67 4.40 -6.58
CA ASP A 330 -21.43 3.45 -5.48
C ASP A 330 -19.97 3.58 -4.97
N GLY A 331 -19.80 3.69 -3.66
CA GLY A 331 -18.50 3.93 -3.02
C GLY A 331 -18.13 5.41 -2.81
N PHE A 332 -18.96 6.39 -3.19
CA PHE A 332 -18.66 7.81 -2.96
C PHE A 332 -18.36 8.15 -1.49
N ASN A 333 -19.03 7.46 -0.56
CA ASN A 333 -19.01 7.74 0.87
C ASN A 333 -17.62 7.50 1.49
N ILE A 334 -16.92 6.45 1.06
CA ILE A 334 -15.58 6.08 1.54
C ILE A 334 -14.45 6.94 0.95
N MET A 335 -14.73 7.80 -0.03
CA MET A 335 -13.74 8.69 -0.63
C MET A 335 -13.40 9.89 0.27
N SER A 336 -12.19 10.44 0.14
CA SER A 336 -11.74 11.65 0.83
C SER A 336 -11.97 12.92 -0.01
N ASP A 337 -12.33 14.07 0.59
CA ASP A 337 -12.31 15.40 -0.06
C ASP A 337 -10.93 16.06 0.12
N ASN A 338 -9.91 15.41 -0.44
CA ASN A 338 -8.51 15.81 -0.27
C ASN A 338 -7.83 16.18 -1.60
N ILE A 339 -6.82 17.04 -1.52
CA ILE A 339 -5.73 17.09 -2.50
C ILE A 339 -4.65 16.12 -2.03
N PHE A 340 -4.26 15.23 -2.93
CA PHE A 340 -3.14 14.31 -2.77
C PHE A 340 -1.92 14.93 -3.46
N ILE A 341 -0.77 14.91 -2.79
CA ILE A 341 0.49 15.43 -3.31
C ILE A 341 1.58 14.38 -3.14
N VAL A 342 2.33 14.14 -4.20
CA VAL A 342 3.62 13.45 -4.17
C VAL A 342 4.71 14.41 -4.59
N THR A 343 5.85 14.31 -3.96
CA THR A 343 7.04 15.08 -4.28
C THR A 343 8.19 14.16 -4.60
N LEU A 344 9.00 14.54 -5.58
CA LEU A 344 10.23 13.89 -5.97
C LEU A 344 11.32 14.95 -5.88
N LEU A 345 12.05 15.03 -4.76
CA LEU A 345 13.00 16.12 -4.51
C LEU A 345 14.45 15.66 -4.56
N MET A 346 15.30 16.38 -5.30
CA MET A 346 16.75 16.14 -5.33
C MET A 346 17.43 16.58 -4.03
N SER A 347 16.89 17.60 -3.36
CA SER A 347 17.34 18.07 -2.05
C SER A 347 16.14 18.52 -1.21
N SER A 348 16.22 18.41 0.11
CA SER A 348 15.14 18.79 1.02
C SER A 348 14.68 20.25 0.82
N GLY A 349 13.42 20.53 1.12
CA GLY A 349 12.86 21.88 1.08
C GLY A 349 11.54 22.01 1.82
N THR A 350 10.88 23.15 1.67
CA THR A 350 9.55 23.38 2.22
C THR A 350 8.54 23.51 1.10
N ILE A 351 7.59 22.58 1.02
CA ILE A 351 6.43 22.68 0.14
C ILE A 351 5.39 23.55 0.82
N THR A 352 4.80 24.48 0.08
CA THR A 352 3.62 25.24 0.45
C THR A 352 2.51 24.89 -0.53
N VAL A 353 1.35 24.48 -0.03
CA VAL A 353 0.14 24.25 -0.81
C VAL A 353 -0.95 25.18 -0.32
N GLN A 354 -1.60 25.93 -1.19
CA GLN A 354 -2.77 26.74 -0.84
C GLN A 354 -4.02 26.14 -1.47
N THR A 355 -5.09 26.04 -0.68
CA THR A 355 -6.41 25.60 -1.11
C THR A 355 -7.47 26.51 -0.53
N GLY A 356 -8.21 27.20 -1.41
CA GLY A 356 -9.08 28.31 -1.00
C GLY A 356 -8.29 29.35 -0.17
N ALA A 357 -8.76 29.62 1.05
CA ALA A 357 -8.12 30.56 1.98
C ALA A 357 -7.10 29.91 2.94
N MET A 358 -6.92 28.58 2.86
CA MET A 358 -6.02 27.80 3.72
C MET A 358 -4.65 27.61 3.07
N VAL A 359 -3.58 27.87 3.82
CA VAL A 359 -2.19 27.57 3.41
C VAL A 359 -1.62 26.44 4.28
N TYR A 360 -1.14 25.37 3.66
CA TYR A 360 -0.45 24.26 4.30
C TYR A 360 1.05 24.31 3.98
N LYS A 361 1.91 24.08 4.98
CA LYS A 361 3.37 24.05 4.82
C LYS A 361 3.98 22.76 5.37
N PHE A 362 4.80 22.09 4.56
CA PHE A 362 5.44 20.81 4.84
C PHE A 362 6.96 20.96 4.72
N LYS A 363 7.74 20.44 5.67
CA LYS A 363 9.19 20.26 5.49
C LYS A 363 9.45 18.87 4.91
N VAL A 364 9.85 18.82 3.66
CA VAL A 364 9.98 17.59 2.88
C VAL A 364 11.46 17.24 2.69
N PRO A 365 11.88 15.98 2.94
CA PRO A 365 13.25 15.53 2.71
C PRO A 365 13.58 15.44 1.21
N SER A 366 14.83 15.10 0.87
CA SER A 366 15.13 14.59 -0.47
C SER A 366 14.59 13.17 -0.64
N GLY A 367 14.26 12.81 -1.88
CA GLY A 367 13.64 11.54 -2.24
C GLY A 367 12.19 11.68 -2.66
N ALA A 368 11.49 10.56 -2.70
CA ALA A 368 10.04 10.52 -2.87
C ALA A 368 9.35 10.76 -1.51
N SER A 369 8.26 11.53 -1.48
CA SER A 369 7.44 11.75 -0.28
C SER A 369 6.00 12.11 -0.66
N ALA A 370 5.02 11.55 0.06
CA ALA A 370 3.60 11.77 -0.18
C ALA A 370 2.90 12.41 1.03
N PHE A 371 1.83 13.16 0.78
CA PHE A 371 0.97 13.76 1.79
C PHE A 371 -0.42 14.08 1.20
N SER A 372 -1.42 14.20 2.06
CA SER A 372 -2.78 14.61 1.68
C SER A 372 -3.31 15.71 2.59
N ILE A 373 -4.09 16.64 2.03
CA ILE A 373 -4.76 17.71 2.79
C ILE A 373 -6.23 17.83 2.39
N PRO A 374 -7.13 18.22 3.31
CA PRO A 374 -8.50 18.60 2.96
C PRO A 374 -8.48 19.76 1.96
N PHE A 375 -9.28 19.65 0.90
CA PHE A 375 -9.39 20.71 -0.10
C PHE A 375 -10.44 21.75 0.26
N GLN A 376 -10.34 22.91 -0.38
CA GLN A 376 -11.38 23.93 -0.48
C GLN A 376 -11.67 24.25 -1.96
N VAL A 377 -12.90 24.68 -2.20
CA VAL A 377 -13.38 25.20 -3.50
C VAL A 377 -12.47 26.34 -3.98
N GLY A 378 -12.20 26.36 -5.29
CA GLY A 378 -11.34 27.35 -5.96
C GLY A 378 -10.07 26.77 -6.58
N ALA A 379 -9.13 27.66 -6.91
CA ALA A 379 -7.82 27.32 -7.46
C ALA A 379 -6.86 26.80 -6.37
N GLN A 380 -5.97 25.89 -6.75
CA GLN A 380 -5.00 25.23 -5.86
C GLN A 380 -3.58 25.71 -6.21
N THR A 381 -2.80 26.20 -5.26
CA THR A 381 -1.40 26.63 -5.52
C THR A 381 -0.39 25.72 -4.87
N PHE A 382 0.77 25.57 -5.51
CA PHE A 382 1.85 24.69 -5.07
C PHE A 382 3.17 25.44 -5.22
N THR A 383 4.05 25.39 -4.22
CA THR A 383 5.36 26.07 -4.27
C THR A 383 6.41 25.30 -3.45
N LEU A 384 7.57 25.02 -4.04
CA LEU A 384 8.77 24.60 -3.32
C LEU A 384 9.64 25.80 -2.95
N THR A 385 10.07 25.86 -1.69
CA THR A 385 11.04 26.84 -1.20
C THR A 385 12.25 26.17 -0.56
N ARG A 386 13.42 26.78 -0.68
CA ARG A 386 14.65 26.40 0.04
C ARG A 386 15.28 27.67 0.61
N ASN A 387 15.68 27.64 1.88
CA ASN A 387 16.23 28.80 2.60
C ASN A 387 15.36 30.06 2.47
N GLY A 388 14.03 29.89 2.51
CA GLY A 388 13.04 30.97 2.37
C GLY A 388 12.82 31.50 0.95
N LYS A 389 13.59 31.05 -0.05
CA LYS A 389 13.46 31.47 -1.46
C LYS A 389 12.69 30.42 -2.27
N LYS A 390 11.83 30.86 -3.21
CA LYS A 390 11.21 29.95 -4.19
C LYS A 390 12.27 29.30 -5.05
N VAL A 391 12.14 28.00 -5.31
CA VAL A 391 12.97 27.29 -6.30
C VAL A 391 12.44 27.64 -7.70
N GLN A 392 13.33 27.95 -8.64
CA GLN A 392 12.96 28.36 -10.00
C GLN A 392 12.13 27.28 -10.69
N GLY A 393 11.03 27.65 -11.35
CA GLY A 393 10.10 26.72 -12.00
C GLY A 393 9.20 25.92 -11.04
N MET A 394 9.48 25.92 -9.74
CA MET A 394 8.77 25.11 -8.74
C MET A 394 7.65 25.89 -8.03
N SER A 395 6.82 26.59 -8.80
CA SER A 395 5.66 27.33 -8.30
C SER A 395 4.60 27.35 -9.41
N ALA A 396 3.39 26.86 -9.12
CA ALA A 396 2.27 26.81 -10.07
C ALA A 396 0.92 26.96 -9.36
N THR A 397 -0.12 27.26 -10.14
CA THR A 397 -1.52 27.25 -9.72
C THR A 397 -2.28 26.36 -10.69
N SER A 398 -3.12 25.46 -10.19
CA SER A 398 -3.86 24.51 -11.01
C SER A 398 -4.84 25.17 -12.00
N LEU A 399 -4.86 24.72 -13.26
CA LEU A 399 -5.82 25.20 -14.27
C LEU A 399 -7.27 24.79 -13.97
N LYS A 400 -7.49 23.59 -13.40
CA LYS A 400 -8.82 23.09 -13.03
C LYS A 400 -9.13 23.41 -11.58
N GLU A 401 -9.94 24.43 -11.34
CA GLU A 401 -10.45 24.74 -10.00
C GLU A 401 -11.44 23.67 -9.49
N ILE A 402 -11.53 23.53 -8.17
CA ILE A 402 -12.54 22.70 -7.50
C ILE A 402 -13.82 23.50 -7.37
N LYS A 403 -14.98 22.96 -7.77
CA LYS A 403 -16.28 23.65 -7.74
C LYS A 403 -17.30 22.91 -6.90
N ASN A 404 -18.16 23.66 -6.22
CA ASN A 404 -19.40 23.11 -5.65
C ASN A 404 -20.55 23.22 -6.68
N GLN A 405 -20.34 22.68 -7.88
CA GLN A 405 -21.25 22.73 -9.02
C GLN A 405 -21.05 21.48 -9.88
N CYS A 406 -22.14 20.83 -10.32
CA CYS A 406 -22.09 19.62 -11.13
C CYS A 406 -21.51 19.95 -12.53
N PRO A 407 -20.31 19.45 -12.90
CA PRO A 407 -19.73 19.70 -14.22
C PRO A 407 -20.64 19.06 -15.28
N CYS A 408 -21.05 19.85 -16.27
CA CYS A 408 -22.06 19.45 -17.27
C CYS A 408 -23.38 18.89 -16.70
N GLY A 409 -23.69 19.15 -15.43
CA GLY A 409 -24.88 18.62 -14.76
C GLY A 409 -24.75 17.18 -14.23
N ILE A 410 -23.57 16.56 -14.30
CA ILE A 410 -23.37 15.16 -13.84
C ILE A 410 -22.52 15.06 -12.57
N TYR A 411 -22.59 13.91 -11.90
CA TYR A 411 -21.56 13.47 -10.96
C TYR A 411 -20.25 13.22 -11.70
N ASN A 412 -19.14 13.72 -11.16
CA ASN A 412 -17.81 13.44 -11.67
C ASN A 412 -16.84 13.12 -10.53
N PHE A 413 -16.45 11.84 -10.46
CA PHE A 413 -15.49 11.32 -9.48
C PHE A 413 -14.12 11.01 -10.10
N ASN A 414 -13.88 11.41 -11.34
CA ASN A 414 -12.55 11.42 -11.96
C ASN A 414 -11.63 12.41 -11.22
N ALA A 415 -10.32 12.16 -11.29
CA ALA A 415 -9.32 13.02 -10.68
C ALA A 415 -8.69 13.94 -11.73
N TYR A 416 -8.62 15.23 -11.43
CA TYR A 416 -7.73 16.13 -12.15
C TYR A 416 -6.29 15.87 -11.71
N VAL A 417 -5.36 15.70 -12.64
CA VAL A 417 -3.94 15.38 -12.37
C VAL A 417 -3.03 16.45 -12.93
N GLY A 418 -2.21 17.06 -12.07
CA GLY A 418 -1.28 18.13 -12.42
C GLY A 418 0.13 17.94 -11.86
N THR A 419 1.05 18.82 -12.28
CA THR A 419 2.48 18.78 -11.96
C THR A 419 3.05 20.16 -11.70
N VAL A 420 4.21 20.20 -11.03
CA VAL A 420 5.08 21.36 -10.88
C VAL A 420 6.53 20.90 -11.11
N PRO A 421 7.29 21.45 -12.09
CA PRO A 421 6.90 22.52 -13.01
C PRO A 421 5.67 22.15 -13.84
N GLU A 422 4.83 23.16 -14.11
CA GLU A 422 3.54 22.97 -14.76
C GLU A 422 3.73 22.46 -16.20
N GLY A 423 2.92 21.47 -16.59
CA GLY A 423 2.86 21.05 -17.99
C GLY A 423 2.08 22.04 -18.86
N THR A 424 2.17 21.87 -20.16
CA THR A 424 1.19 22.43 -21.11
C THR A 424 -0.14 21.67 -21.03
N ARG A 425 -1.10 22.03 -21.86
CA ARG A 425 -2.45 21.46 -21.84
C ARG A 425 -2.49 20.05 -22.47
N ASP A 426 -3.20 19.10 -21.87
CA ASP A 426 -3.52 17.80 -22.50
C ASP A 426 -5.02 17.79 -22.82
N ASP A 427 -5.36 17.99 -24.08
CA ASP A 427 -6.76 18.09 -24.50
C ASP A 427 -7.24 16.77 -25.10
N LEU A 428 -8.48 16.38 -24.76
CA LEU A 428 -9.23 15.42 -25.55
C LEU A 428 -9.33 15.94 -26.98
N GLN A 429 -9.01 15.08 -27.94
CA GLN A 429 -9.16 15.40 -29.36
C GLN A 429 -10.62 15.29 -29.79
N ARG A 430 -10.92 15.76 -31.00
CA ARG A 430 -12.26 15.75 -31.58
C ARG A 430 -12.95 14.37 -31.51
N ASP A 431 -12.18 13.31 -31.76
CA ASP A 431 -12.70 11.94 -31.83
C ASP A 431 -13.15 11.47 -30.43
N GLY A 432 -12.34 11.73 -29.40
CA GLY A 432 -12.65 11.55 -27.99
C GLY A 432 -13.64 12.58 -27.40
N LEU A 433 -14.32 13.37 -28.23
CA LEU A 433 -15.42 14.28 -27.84
C LEU A 433 -16.70 14.01 -28.63
N ALA A 434 -16.71 13.01 -29.52
CA ALA A 434 -17.80 12.77 -30.48
C ALA A 434 -19.12 12.36 -29.80
N GLY A 435 -19.07 11.75 -28.62
CA GLY A 435 -20.21 11.31 -27.80
C GLY A 435 -20.52 12.22 -26.61
N PHE A 436 -19.80 13.32 -26.41
CA PHE A 436 -19.84 14.14 -25.19
C PHE A 436 -21.23 14.63 -24.78
N SER A 437 -22.10 14.96 -25.75
CA SER A 437 -23.47 15.41 -25.45
C SER A 437 -24.46 14.25 -25.16
N ASN A 438 -24.04 12.98 -25.33
CA ASN A 438 -24.94 11.83 -25.21
C ASN A 438 -25.29 11.56 -23.74
N GLY A 439 -26.59 11.66 -23.44
CA GLY A 439 -27.10 11.46 -22.09
C GLY A 439 -26.86 12.64 -21.13
N LEU A 440 -26.56 13.85 -21.61
CA LEU A 440 -26.59 15.05 -20.75
C LEU A 440 -27.99 15.68 -20.72
N ARG A 441 -28.50 16.07 -19.54
CA ARG A 441 -29.70 16.95 -19.45
C ARG A 441 -29.33 18.43 -19.61
N THR A 442 -28.14 18.82 -19.17
CA THR A 442 -27.67 20.21 -19.19
C THR A 442 -26.87 20.48 -20.47
N GLY A 443 -27.11 21.63 -21.10
CA GLY A 443 -26.32 22.07 -22.25
C GLY A 443 -24.86 22.30 -21.87
N CYS A 444 -23.98 21.38 -22.27
CA CYS A 444 -22.53 21.48 -22.11
C CYS A 444 -21.86 21.41 -23.50
N GLN A 445 -20.75 22.13 -23.70
CA GLN A 445 -20.10 22.21 -25.01
C GLN A 445 -19.05 21.11 -25.18
N PRO A 446 -19.02 20.37 -26.32
CA PRO A 446 -18.04 19.33 -26.61
C PRO A 446 -16.70 19.94 -27.03
N THR A 447 -16.09 20.71 -26.13
CA THR A 447 -14.81 21.38 -26.35
C THR A 447 -14.01 21.40 -25.06
N PRO A 448 -12.68 21.26 -25.11
CA PRO A 448 -11.83 21.46 -23.95
C PRO A 448 -11.96 22.91 -23.43
N SER A 449 -12.21 23.08 -22.13
CA SER A 449 -12.56 24.36 -21.49
C SER A 449 -11.55 24.89 -20.46
N LEU A 450 -10.42 24.21 -20.21
CA LEU A 450 -9.35 24.75 -19.35
C LEU A 450 -8.91 26.16 -19.80
N PRO A 451 -8.69 27.10 -18.87
CA PRO A 451 -8.25 28.45 -19.19
C PRO A 451 -6.78 28.47 -19.64
N ALA A 452 -6.41 29.43 -20.48
CA ALA A 452 -5.03 29.63 -20.94
C ALA A 452 -4.08 30.18 -19.84
N SER A 453 -4.61 30.49 -18.66
CA SER A 453 -3.85 30.90 -17.47
C SER A 453 -4.63 30.47 -16.23
N PRO A 454 -3.98 30.15 -15.10
CA PRO A 454 -4.68 29.66 -13.92
C PRO A 454 -5.72 30.65 -13.38
N PRO A 455 -6.87 30.15 -12.86
CA PRO A 455 -7.90 31.00 -12.27
C PRO A 455 -7.40 31.76 -11.02
N PRO A 456 -8.04 32.90 -10.67
CA PRO A 456 -7.64 33.70 -9.50
C PRO A 456 -7.69 32.89 -8.20
N THR A 457 -6.70 33.13 -7.33
CA THR A 457 -6.61 32.51 -6.02
C THR A 457 -7.27 33.39 -4.96
N VAL A 458 -7.98 32.78 -4.00
CA VAL A 458 -8.47 33.47 -2.80
C VAL A 458 -7.28 33.96 -1.97
N ALA A 459 -7.42 35.09 -1.26
CA ALA A 459 -6.37 35.54 -0.33
C ALA A 459 -6.27 34.59 0.88
N ALA A 460 -5.06 34.21 1.27
CA ALA A 460 -4.85 33.35 2.43
C ALA A 460 -5.27 34.07 3.73
N THR A 461 -6.16 33.46 4.52
CA THR A 461 -6.60 33.97 5.82
C THR A 461 -6.18 33.07 7.00
N ALA A 462 -5.78 31.82 6.72
CA ALA A 462 -5.29 30.89 7.72
C ALA A 462 -4.09 30.08 7.21
N THR A 463 -3.16 29.74 8.11
CA THR A 463 -1.97 28.94 7.79
C THR A 463 -1.82 27.78 8.78
N SER A 464 -1.62 26.58 8.26
CA SER A 464 -1.29 25.37 9.00
C SER A 464 0.11 24.89 8.64
N SER A 465 0.93 24.59 9.64
CA SER A 465 2.21 23.89 9.46
C SER A 465 1.99 22.41 9.75
N VAL A 466 2.05 21.58 8.70
CA VAL A 466 1.78 20.15 8.79
C VAL A 466 3.12 19.41 8.85
N GLY A 467 3.40 18.73 9.98
CA GLY A 467 4.43 17.70 10.03
C GLY A 467 4.03 16.53 9.13
N ASN A 468 5.00 15.85 8.52
CA ASN A 468 4.75 14.79 7.53
C ASN A 468 3.60 13.87 7.96
N LEU A 469 2.52 13.88 7.17
CA LEU A 469 1.30 13.13 7.44
C LEU A 469 1.21 12.00 6.40
N LEU A 470 1.61 10.81 6.81
CA LEU A 470 1.43 9.56 6.06
C LEU A 470 0.46 8.68 6.86
N CYS A 471 -0.84 8.74 6.53
CA CYS A 471 -1.88 8.05 7.30
C CYS A 471 -3.14 7.69 6.45
N ASN A 472 -3.15 6.57 5.72
CA ASN A 472 -4.39 5.91 5.26
C ASN A 472 -4.78 4.66 6.09
N VAL A 473 -5.57 4.85 7.15
CA VAL A 473 -6.23 3.82 7.99
C VAL A 473 -7.16 2.95 7.14
N TRP A 474 -7.38 1.69 7.52
CA TRP A 474 -8.41 0.83 6.92
C TRP A 474 -9.38 0.19 7.94
N CYS A 475 -10.34 -0.61 7.43
CA CYS A 475 -11.69 -0.74 8.01
C CYS A 475 -12.41 -2.13 7.90
N LEU A 476 -12.64 -2.89 9.01
CA LEU A 476 -13.48 -4.13 9.20
C LEU A 476 -14.38 -4.11 10.49
N HIS A 477 -15.63 -4.59 10.50
CA HIS A 477 -16.51 -4.49 11.69
C HIS A 477 -16.51 -5.72 12.63
N ILE A 478 -17.02 -5.52 13.85
CA ILE A 478 -17.39 -6.55 14.85
C ILE A 478 -18.92 -6.74 14.82
N TYR A 479 -19.41 -7.96 15.08
CA TYR A 479 -20.82 -8.25 15.43
C TYR A 479 -20.94 -8.51 16.93
N SER A 480 -22.04 -8.08 17.55
CA SER A 480 -22.41 -8.42 18.94
C SER A 480 -23.89 -8.78 18.98
N ASP A 481 -24.27 -9.75 19.81
CA ASP A 481 -25.63 -10.27 19.90
C ASP A 481 -26.14 -10.28 21.36
N GLN A 482 -27.40 -9.86 21.55
CA GLN A 482 -28.30 -10.12 22.71
C GLN A 482 -28.16 -9.28 24.03
N ALA A 483 -28.73 -8.05 24.03
CA ALA A 483 -29.84 -7.49 24.89
C ALA A 483 -30.12 -7.95 26.36
N PRO A 484 -30.98 -7.24 27.16
CA PRO A 484 -31.29 -5.80 27.28
C PRO A 484 -31.40 -5.24 28.74
N ALA A 485 -31.36 -3.92 28.93
CA ALA A 485 -31.89 -3.25 30.15
C ALA A 485 -32.36 -1.80 29.87
N GLU A 486 -33.48 -1.38 30.47
CA GLU A 486 -34.19 -0.12 30.15
C GLU A 486 -33.80 1.10 31.02
N LYS A 487 -34.12 2.30 30.49
CA LYS A 487 -34.34 3.59 31.19
C LYS A 487 -33.11 4.26 31.84
N TYR A 488 -32.49 5.18 31.09
CA TYR A 488 -32.81 6.62 31.19
C TYR A 488 -32.61 7.27 29.80
N LEU A 489 -33.52 8.17 29.40
CA LEU A 489 -33.58 8.77 28.05
C LEU A 489 -33.57 10.30 28.13
N PHE A 490 -32.69 10.94 27.36
CA PHE A 490 -32.98 12.17 26.60
C PHE A 490 -32.20 12.14 25.28
N PRO A 491 -32.70 12.74 24.18
CA PRO A 491 -32.47 12.16 22.85
C PRO A 491 -31.36 12.81 22.03
N CYS A 492 -30.39 11.98 21.60
CA CYS A 492 -29.69 12.07 20.32
C CYS A 492 -29.50 10.64 19.82
N GLY A 493 -29.77 10.39 18.53
CA GLY A 493 -29.92 9.02 17.99
C GLY A 493 -28.64 8.17 17.99
N ASP A 494 -28.86 6.87 18.13
CA ASP A 494 -27.89 5.77 18.27
C ASP A 494 -26.62 5.86 17.41
N GLN A 495 -25.48 6.21 18.02
CA GLN A 495 -24.14 5.77 17.60
C GLN A 495 -23.20 5.58 18.80
N TYR A 496 -22.59 4.40 18.92
CA TYR A 496 -21.56 4.11 19.92
C TYR A 496 -20.16 4.30 19.31
N ILE A 497 -19.29 4.99 20.04
CA ILE A 497 -17.94 5.38 19.62
C ILE A 497 -16.92 4.36 20.15
N ALA A 498 -16.06 3.84 19.28
CA ALA A 498 -14.84 3.13 19.69
C ALA A 498 -13.67 4.13 19.81
N ILE A 499 -13.04 4.20 20.98
CA ILE A 499 -11.96 5.16 21.27
C ILE A 499 -10.60 4.57 20.86
N SER A 500 -10.08 5.01 19.71
CA SER A 500 -8.64 4.97 19.44
C SER A 500 -8.24 6.21 18.62
N GLY A 501 -7.73 7.23 19.32
CA GLY A 501 -7.65 8.61 18.79
C GLY A 501 -6.49 8.89 17.81
N CYS A 502 -5.66 7.90 17.48
CA CYS A 502 -4.51 8.08 16.58
C CYS A 502 -4.76 7.38 15.23
N ARG A 503 -5.23 8.13 14.22
CA ARG A 503 -5.47 7.64 12.85
C ARG A 503 -4.13 7.39 12.12
N THR A 504 -3.65 6.15 12.07
CA THR A 504 -2.57 5.71 11.14
C THR A 504 -2.86 4.31 10.54
N SER A 505 -2.01 3.79 9.68
CA SER A 505 -2.47 3.37 8.35
C SER A 505 -2.25 1.92 7.87
N THR A 506 -3.18 1.01 8.18
CA THR A 506 -3.31 -0.33 7.54
C THR A 506 -4.68 -0.99 7.82
N PRO A 507 -5.01 -2.14 7.16
CA PRO A 507 -6.06 -3.11 7.48
C PRO A 507 -7.00 -2.88 8.69
N LEU A 508 -8.33 -2.92 8.57
CA LEU A 508 -9.29 -3.26 9.67
C LEU A 508 -9.46 -2.21 10.84
N PHE A 509 -10.49 -1.33 10.89
CA PHE A 509 -11.82 -1.42 11.58
C PHE A 509 -12.95 -0.46 11.00
N ARG A 510 -14.15 -0.95 10.53
CA ARG A 510 -15.21 -0.21 9.76
C ARG A 510 -15.78 0.95 10.61
N ARG A 511 -16.14 2.10 10.00
CA ARG A 511 -16.82 3.20 10.72
C ARG A 511 -18.36 3.13 10.66
N LEU A 512 -18.96 3.41 11.82
CA LEU A 512 -20.21 4.16 11.91
C LEU A 512 -19.87 5.64 11.67
N ASP A 513 -20.47 6.28 10.68
CA ASP A 513 -20.31 7.73 10.44
C ASP A 513 -21.55 8.48 10.95
N GLY A 514 -21.33 9.40 11.87
CA GLY A 514 -22.30 10.35 12.41
C GLY A 514 -21.56 11.64 12.71
N MET A 515 -21.98 12.74 12.08
CA MET A 515 -21.17 13.95 12.01
C MET A 515 -21.15 14.71 13.36
N HIS A 516 -19.95 15.01 13.85
CA HIS A 516 -19.72 16.17 14.72
C HIS A 516 -18.44 16.90 14.26
N PRO A 517 -18.34 18.23 14.44
CA PRO A 517 -17.15 18.98 14.04
C PRO A 517 -15.90 18.48 14.75
N LEU A 518 -14.75 18.58 14.08
CA LEU A 518 -13.43 18.25 14.64
C LEU A 518 -13.25 18.93 16.01
N LEU A 519 -13.20 18.13 17.08
CA LEU A 519 -12.80 18.63 18.39
C LEU A 519 -11.36 19.16 18.29
N PRO A 520 -11.05 20.36 18.83
CA PRO A 520 -9.75 21.01 18.67
C PRO A 520 -8.60 20.34 19.46
N ASP A 521 -8.85 19.18 20.07
CA ASP A 521 -7.96 18.47 20.98
C ASP A 521 -7.83 17.00 20.57
N THR A 522 -6.90 16.69 19.67
CA THR A 522 -6.60 15.31 19.27
C THR A 522 -5.67 14.63 20.28
N ASN A 523 -6.13 13.50 20.84
CA ASN A 523 -5.37 12.61 21.70
C ASN A 523 -4.95 11.37 20.93
N CYS A 524 -3.65 11.10 20.85
CA CYS A 524 -3.10 9.96 20.13
C CYS A 524 -2.78 8.80 21.08
N SER A 525 -3.51 7.69 20.94
CA SER A 525 -3.28 6.47 21.71
C SER A 525 -2.12 5.61 21.17
N ALA A 526 -1.35 5.04 22.09
CA ALA A 526 -0.28 4.09 21.82
C ALA A 526 -0.40 2.86 22.75
N SER A 527 -0.34 1.66 22.17
CA SER A 527 -0.33 0.38 22.88
C SER A 527 0.75 -0.53 22.26
N PRO A 528 1.48 -1.35 23.04
CA PRO A 528 2.59 -2.14 22.51
C PRO A 528 2.19 -3.51 21.94
N TRP A 529 1.22 -4.18 22.54
CA TRP A 529 0.87 -5.59 22.30
C TRP A 529 -0.56 -5.85 22.76
N PHE A 530 -1.20 -6.94 22.34
CA PHE A 530 -2.54 -7.29 22.81
C PHE A 530 -2.75 -8.80 22.76
N SER A 531 -3.17 -9.39 23.86
CA SER A 531 -3.50 -10.82 23.97
C SER A 531 -4.35 -11.06 25.21
N MET A 532 -5.39 -11.89 25.10
CA MET A 532 -6.11 -12.38 26.28
C MET A 532 -6.75 -13.74 26.05
N HIS A 533 -7.00 -14.43 27.16
CA HIS A 533 -7.31 -15.85 27.16
C HIS A 533 -8.23 -16.23 28.34
N TYR A 534 -9.34 -15.50 28.44
CA TYR A 534 -10.36 -15.67 29.47
C TYR A 534 -11.35 -16.78 29.12
N GLY A 535 -11.39 -17.85 29.93
CA GLY A 535 -12.32 -18.95 29.78
C GLY A 535 -13.67 -18.73 30.49
N ARG A 536 -14.30 -19.84 30.88
CA ARG A 536 -15.60 -19.86 31.58
C ARG A 536 -15.51 -19.54 33.07
N GLU A 537 -14.30 -19.39 33.60
CA GLU A 537 -14.02 -18.98 34.98
C GLU A 537 -14.36 -17.50 35.26
N VAL A 538 -14.57 -16.69 34.21
CA VAL A 538 -15.07 -15.31 34.30
C VAL A 538 -16.37 -15.14 33.51
N PRO A 539 -17.24 -14.17 33.88
CA PRO A 539 -18.49 -13.91 33.15
C PRO A 539 -18.29 -13.23 31.77
N TYR A 540 -17.05 -12.91 31.40
CA TYR A 540 -16.67 -12.23 30.16
C TYR A 540 -15.58 -13.04 29.41
N SER A 541 -15.91 -14.25 28.95
CA SER A 541 -14.96 -15.08 28.20
C SER A 541 -14.50 -14.38 26.90
N LYS A 542 -13.20 -14.38 26.64
CA LYS A 542 -12.52 -13.68 25.53
C LYS A 542 -11.25 -14.45 25.14
N ASN A 543 -11.07 -14.76 23.86
CA ASN A 543 -9.94 -15.57 23.38
C ASN A 543 -9.37 -15.06 22.05
N TRP A 544 -8.60 -13.95 22.06
CA TRP A 544 -8.01 -13.39 20.84
C TRP A 544 -6.72 -12.59 21.07
N VAL A 545 -5.99 -12.34 19.98
CA VAL A 545 -4.69 -11.66 19.91
C VAL A 545 -4.69 -10.64 18.76
N PHE A 546 -4.00 -9.51 18.91
CA PHE A 546 -3.73 -8.58 17.79
C PHE A 546 -2.23 -8.54 17.47
N PRO A 547 -1.84 -8.30 16.20
CA PRO A 547 -0.44 -8.23 15.80
C PRO A 547 0.25 -6.99 16.39
N GLY A 548 1.07 -7.20 17.42
CA GLY A 548 1.88 -6.15 18.04
C GLY A 548 3.27 -5.95 17.40
N ASP A 549 3.82 -6.99 16.76
CA ASP A 549 5.12 -7.07 16.06
C ASP A 549 6.12 -5.93 16.36
N LEU A 550 6.27 -4.94 15.46
CA LEU A 550 7.06 -3.71 15.67
C LEU A 550 6.19 -2.46 15.87
N PHE A 551 4.89 -2.64 16.13
CA PHE A 551 3.90 -1.58 16.19
C PHE A 551 4.24 -0.53 17.25
N TRP A 552 4.68 -0.95 18.45
CA TRP A 552 5.11 -0.02 19.51
C TRP A 552 6.18 0.97 19.03
N TYR A 553 7.18 0.47 18.30
CA TYR A 553 8.29 1.27 17.78
C TYR A 553 7.83 2.21 16.66
N ASN A 554 7.04 1.70 15.71
CA ASN A 554 6.52 2.47 14.59
C ASN A 554 5.57 3.60 15.07
N ARG A 555 4.64 3.28 15.99
CA ARG A 555 3.69 4.21 16.60
C ARG A 555 4.38 5.37 17.32
N TRP A 556 5.56 5.15 17.90
CA TRP A 556 6.34 6.26 18.47
C TRP A 556 6.92 7.20 17.41
N PHE A 557 7.34 6.71 16.24
CA PHE A 557 7.73 7.58 15.13
C PHE A 557 6.54 8.34 14.54
N GLU A 558 5.37 7.69 14.43
CA GLU A 558 4.11 8.33 14.04
C GLU A 558 3.77 9.50 14.99
N ILE A 559 3.87 9.30 16.30
CA ILE A 559 3.62 10.34 17.31
C ILE A 559 4.60 11.52 17.17
N LEU A 560 5.88 11.26 16.89
CA LEU A 560 6.88 12.33 16.66
C LEU A 560 6.65 13.09 15.34
N ALA A 561 6.06 12.45 14.34
CA ALA A 561 5.69 13.07 13.07
C ALA A 561 4.41 13.91 13.18
N LEU A 562 3.35 13.32 13.75
CA LEU A 562 2.03 13.94 13.96
C LEU A 562 2.06 15.11 14.94
N LYS A 563 2.90 15.03 15.98
CA LYS A 563 2.97 16.02 17.08
C LYS A 563 1.59 16.38 17.65
N PRO A 564 0.80 15.38 18.07
CA PRO A 564 -0.52 15.60 18.66
C PRO A 564 -0.39 16.49 19.92
N ARG A 565 -1.49 17.10 20.36
CA ARG A 565 -1.49 17.88 21.60
C ARG A 565 -1.38 16.98 22.83
N PHE A 566 -2.01 15.80 22.76
CA PHE A 566 -2.00 14.81 23.81
C PHE A 566 -1.55 13.45 23.24
N VAL A 567 -0.77 12.72 24.05
CA VAL A 567 -0.41 11.33 23.79
C VAL A 567 -0.83 10.54 25.01
N GLU A 568 -1.57 9.48 24.77
CA GLU A 568 -2.04 8.54 25.78
C GLU A 568 -1.37 7.19 25.53
N MET A 569 -0.70 6.65 26.55
CA MET A 569 -0.34 5.24 26.55
C MET A 569 -1.58 4.49 27.03
N THR A 570 -2.18 3.66 26.16
CA THR A 570 -3.58 3.21 26.25
C THR A 570 -3.97 2.70 27.64
N THR A 571 -3.09 1.95 28.30
CA THR A 571 -3.21 1.65 29.72
C THR A 571 -1.84 1.59 30.39
N TRP A 572 -1.81 1.73 31.71
CA TRP A 572 -0.63 1.43 32.52
C TRP A 572 -0.59 -0.05 32.96
N ASN A 573 -1.74 -0.56 33.42
CA ASN A 573 -1.87 -1.76 34.26
C ASN A 573 -2.98 -2.72 33.80
N ASP A 574 -3.31 -2.73 32.50
CA ASP A 574 -4.24 -3.72 31.95
C ASP A 574 -3.49 -5.01 31.61
N TYR A 575 -3.35 -5.83 32.66
CA TYR A 575 -2.71 -7.14 32.61
C TYR A 575 -3.57 -8.14 31.82
N GLY A 576 -4.90 -8.01 31.92
CA GLY A 576 -5.87 -8.84 31.22
C GLY A 576 -5.69 -8.86 29.71
N GLU A 577 -5.63 -7.69 29.10
CA GLU A 577 -5.53 -7.55 27.65
C GLU A 577 -4.06 -7.47 27.15
N SER A 578 -3.10 -7.70 28.05
CA SER A 578 -1.65 -7.77 27.80
C SER A 578 -0.99 -6.50 27.19
N HIS A 579 -1.64 -5.34 27.24
CA HIS A 579 -1.06 -4.06 26.80
C HIS A 579 -0.42 -3.23 27.92
N TYR A 580 -0.38 -3.74 29.15
CA TYR A 580 0.31 -3.10 30.26
C TYR A 580 1.77 -2.75 29.93
N ILE A 581 2.22 -1.64 30.52
CA ILE A 581 3.60 -1.11 30.46
C ILE A 581 4.15 -0.81 31.86
N GLY A 582 3.29 -0.86 32.87
CA GLY A 582 3.65 -0.78 34.27
C GLY A 582 4.24 -2.10 34.79
N PRO A 583 4.88 -2.07 35.96
CA PRO A 583 5.55 -3.23 36.53
C PRO A 583 4.54 -4.24 37.09
N LEU A 584 4.80 -5.53 36.89
CA LEU A 584 4.07 -6.66 37.49
C LEU A 584 4.01 -6.56 39.02
N SER A 585 5.02 -5.94 39.63
CA SER A 585 5.08 -5.69 41.07
C SER A 585 4.03 -4.70 41.58
N SER A 586 3.30 -3.99 40.71
CA SER A 586 2.25 -3.05 41.10
C SER A 586 1.05 -3.81 41.68
N PRO A 587 0.58 -3.50 42.92
CA PRO A 587 -0.58 -4.18 43.49
C PRO A 587 -1.83 -4.06 42.62
N HIS A 588 -2.46 -5.20 42.36
CA HIS A 588 -3.73 -5.35 41.65
C HIS A 588 -4.40 -6.65 42.10
N TYR A 589 -5.70 -6.78 41.83
CA TYR A 589 -6.40 -8.06 42.01
C TYR A 589 -6.24 -8.90 40.73
N ASP A 590 -6.17 -10.22 40.89
CA ASP A 590 -6.17 -11.15 39.77
C ASP A 590 -7.60 -11.33 39.22
N ASP A 591 -7.84 -10.82 38.01
CA ASP A 591 -9.10 -11.03 37.27
C ASP A 591 -9.11 -12.34 36.45
N GLY A 592 -8.02 -13.12 36.50
CA GLY A 592 -7.77 -14.30 35.67
C GLY A 592 -6.53 -14.16 34.80
N ASN A 593 -6.00 -12.95 34.61
CA ASN A 593 -4.85 -12.66 33.76
C ASN A 593 -3.53 -13.32 34.17
N SER A 594 -3.36 -13.63 35.45
CA SER A 594 -2.07 -14.06 36.01
C SER A 594 -1.51 -15.31 35.33
N LYS A 595 -2.39 -16.15 34.76
CA LYS A 595 -2.07 -17.34 33.97
C LYS A 595 -1.19 -17.05 32.75
N TRP A 596 -1.37 -15.91 32.08
CA TRP A 596 -0.55 -15.48 30.94
C TRP A 596 0.39 -14.31 31.23
N VAL A 597 0.21 -13.63 32.37
CA VAL A 597 1.00 -12.45 32.79
C VAL A 597 2.16 -12.81 33.72
N ASN A 598 2.08 -13.91 34.47
CA ASN A 598 3.17 -14.37 35.33
C ASN A 598 4.45 -14.59 34.50
N ASP A 599 5.59 -14.07 35.00
CA ASP A 599 6.89 -14.03 34.33
C ASP A 599 6.95 -13.23 33.00
N MET A 600 5.98 -12.37 32.67
CA MET A 600 5.99 -11.54 31.45
C MET A 600 6.19 -10.04 31.78
N PRO A 601 7.39 -9.59 32.18
CA PRO A 601 7.64 -8.18 32.44
C PRO A 601 7.58 -7.36 31.14
N HIS A 602 6.91 -6.20 31.16
CA HIS A 602 6.78 -5.32 29.99
C HIS A 602 7.61 -4.02 30.10
N ASN A 603 8.41 -3.87 31.17
CA ASN A 603 9.20 -2.66 31.45
C ASN A 603 10.14 -2.24 30.31
N GLY A 604 10.59 -3.18 29.46
CA GLY A 604 11.41 -2.88 28.29
C GLY A 604 10.71 -1.96 27.27
N TRP A 605 9.38 -2.04 27.14
CA TRP A 605 8.61 -1.13 26.28
C TRP A 605 8.49 0.28 26.87
N LEU A 606 8.37 0.39 28.21
CA LEU A 606 8.43 1.67 28.92
C LEU A 606 9.83 2.30 28.81
N ASP A 607 10.88 1.51 28.97
CA ASP A 607 12.28 1.93 28.74
C ASP A 607 12.48 2.45 27.31
N MET A 608 12.04 1.68 26.32
CA MET A 608 12.10 2.06 24.91
C MET A 608 11.41 3.41 24.65
N ALA A 609 10.27 3.66 25.30
CA ALA A 609 9.49 4.89 25.13
C ALA A 609 10.18 6.14 25.70
N LYS A 610 11.06 6.04 26.70
CA LYS A 610 11.70 7.19 27.38
C LYS A 610 12.30 8.24 26.42
N PRO A 611 13.20 7.90 25.47
CA PRO A 611 13.75 8.88 24.52
C PRO A 611 12.70 9.41 23.52
N PHE A 612 11.66 8.65 23.18
CA PHE A 612 10.57 9.13 22.32
C PHE A 612 9.66 10.12 23.06
N ILE A 613 9.30 9.84 24.32
CA ILE A 613 8.56 10.77 25.19
C ILE A 613 9.34 12.08 25.37
N ALA A 614 10.67 12.00 25.55
CA ALA A 614 11.53 13.16 25.63
C ALA A 614 11.57 13.95 24.31
N ALA A 615 11.69 13.27 23.17
CA ALA A 615 11.63 13.90 21.85
C ALA A 615 10.27 14.56 21.59
N TYR A 616 9.17 13.89 21.91
CA TYR A 616 7.79 14.40 21.78
C TYR A 616 7.61 15.68 22.59
N LYS A 617 7.96 15.66 23.88
CA LYS A 617 7.89 16.83 24.77
C LYS A 617 8.77 17.99 24.29
N ALA A 618 9.87 17.70 23.59
CA ALA A 618 10.74 18.69 22.97
C ALA A 618 10.37 19.04 21.51
N SER A 619 9.21 18.58 21.01
CA SER A 619 8.76 18.75 19.61
C SER A 619 9.74 18.27 18.54
N ALA A 620 10.66 17.37 18.88
CA ALA A 620 11.66 16.80 17.98
C ALA A 620 11.09 15.65 17.15
N SER A 621 11.50 15.56 15.88
CA SER A 621 11.05 14.51 14.95
C SER A 621 11.91 13.23 14.98
N SER A 622 12.71 13.04 16.03
CA SER A 622 13.58 11.88 16.20
C SER A 622 13.98 11.69 17.68
N PRO A 623 14.05 10.46 18.19
CA PRO A 623 14.56 10.16 19.53
C PRO A 623 16.08 10.31 19.66
N ASN A 624 16.83 10.43 18.56
CA ASN A 624 18.27 10.17 18.55
C ASN A 624 19.10 11.06 19.49
N SER A 625 18.76 12.35 19.63
CA SER A 625 19.44 13.25 20.58
C SER A 625 19.06 13.02 22.05
N TYR A 626 18.03 12.21 22.31
CA TYR A 626 17.51 11.88 23.64
C TYR A 626 17.97 10.50 24.13
N ILE A 627 18.61 9.70 23.28
CA ILE A 627 19.30 8.46 23.68
C ILE A 627 20.57 8.83 24.45
N LYS A 628 20.68 8.39 25.70
CA LYS A 628 21.78 8.76 26.63
C LYS A 628 22.72 7.60 27.00
N SER A 629 22.35 6.38 26.63
CA SER A 629 23.11 5.15 26.84
C SER A 629 22.80 4.18 25.69
N ASP A 630 23.69 3.23 25.44
CA ASP A 630 23.35 2.10 24.56
C ASP A 630 22.31 1.21 25.26
N GLN A 631 21.26 0.81 24.54
CA GLN A 631 20.28 -0.19 24.99
C GLN A 631 19.87 -1.11 23.83
N ILE A 632 19.61 -2.38 24.12
CA ILE A 632 18.86 -3.30 23.27
C ILE A 632 17.58 -3.63 24.02
N ILE A 633 16.43 -3.48 23.40
CA ILE A 633 15.13 -3.93 23.90
C ILE A 633 14.69 -5.06 22.98
N TYR A 634 14.15 -6.14 23.53
CA TYR A 634 13.72 -7.30 22.74
C TYR A 634 12.41 -7.88 23.28
N TRP A 635 11.60 -8.46 22.41
CA TRP A 635 10.40 -9.20 22.80
C TRP A 635 10.07 -10.34 21.84
N TYR A 636 9.36 -11.33 22.34
CA TYR A 636 8.89 -12.50 21.61
C TYR A 636 7.78 -13.22 22.37
N ARG A 637 6.95 -14.00 21.67
CA ARG A 637 6.08 -15.01 22.32
C ARG A 637 6.93 -16.19 22.79
N THR A 638 6.55 -16.76 23.93
CA THR A 638 7.32 -17.85 24.56
C THR A 638 7.06 -19.23 23.94
N THR A 639 6.17 -19.32 22.96
CA THR A 639 5.81 -20.55 22.25
C THR A 639 5.60 -20.33 20.74
N PRO A 640 5.81 -21.34 19.88
CA PRO A 640 5.39 -21.32 18.47
C PRO A 640 3.89 -21.07 18.32
N LYS A 641 3.47 -20.27 17.34
CA LYS A 641 2.03 -20.00 17.09
C LYS A 641 1.23 -21.22 16.69
N SER A 642 1.90 -22.29 16.23
CA SER A 642 1.29 -23.55 15.83
C SER A 642 1.29 -24.62 16.93
N LEU A 643 1.78 -24.29 18.13
CA LEU A 643 1.69 -25.19 19.29
C LEU A 643 0.21 -25.37 19.66
N ASN A 644 -0.29 -26.61 19.67
CA ASN A 644 -1.66 -26.93 20.05
C ASN A 644 -1.72 -27.24 21.56
N CYS A 645 -2.63 -26.56 22.27
CA CYS A 645 -2.88 -26.74 23.70
C CYS A 645 -4.31 -27.24 24.01
N ASP A 646 -5.14 -27.54 23.00
CA ASP A 646 -6.57 -27.86 23.15
C ASP A 646 -6.87 -28.99 24.15
N SER A 647 -5.95 -29.96 24.26
CA SER A 647 -6.09 -31.11 25.18
C SER A 647 -5.84 -30.76 26.66
N THR A 648 -5.09 -29.69 26.93
CA THR A 648 -4.73 -29.22 28.28
C THR A 648 -5.45 -27.94 28.68
N ASP A 649 -6.02 -27.21 27.71
CA ASP A 649 -6.68 -25.93 27.92
C ASP A 649 -8.15 -26.07 28.36
N THR A 650 -8.66 -25.12 29.13
CA THR A 650 -10.11 -24.99 29.42
C THR A 650 -10.82 -24.02 28.49
N VAL A 651 -10.08 -23.09 27.88
CA VAL A 651 -10.59 -22.16 26.88
C VAL A 651 -10.72 -22.90 25.55
N PRO A 652 -11.88 -22.88 24.87
CA PRO A 652 -12.03 -23.59 23.61
C PRO A 652 -11.19 -22.98 22.48
N GLY A 653 -10.18 -23.73 22.03
CA GLY A 653 -9.39 -23.44 20.84
C GLY A 653 -8.27 -22.41 21.05
N ILE A 654 -7.38 -22.36 20.07
CA ILE A 654 -6.32 -21.36 19.93
C ILE A 654 -6.93 -19.94 19.77
N PRO A 655 -6.31 -18.86 20.31
CA PRO A 655 -6.88 -17.52 20.23
C PRO A 655 -7.10 -17.03 18.80
N ASP A 656 -8.24 -16.37 18.56
CA ASP A 656 -8.53 -15.75 17.25
C ASP A 656 -7.43 -14.73 16.89
N GLY A 657 -6.96 -14.78 15.64
CA GLY A 657 -5.82 -13.97 15.18
C GLY A 657 -4.44 -14.63 15.35
N PHE A 658 -4.32 -15.82 15.95
CA PHE A 658 -3.01 -16.50 16.08
C PHE A 658 -2.27 -16.68 14.75
N ASN A 659 -3.00 -16.89 13.65
CA ASN A 659 -2.47 -17.23 12.34
C ASN A 659 -1.65 -16.09 11.72
N ILE A 660 -2.03 -14.84 11.99
CA ILE A 660 -1.35 -13.63 11.51
C ILE A 660 -0.14 -13.22 12.37
N MET A 661 0.06 -13.85 13.54
CA MET A 661 1.23 -13.59 14.38
C MET A 661 2.52 -14.12 13.74
N SER A 662 3.65 -13.48 14.03
CA SER A 662 4.99 -13.95 13.65
C SER A 662 5.62 -14.83 14.73
N ASP A 663 6.41 -15.85 14.34
CA ASP A 663 7.30 -16.62 15.24
C ASP A 663 8.71 -15.99 15.24
N ASN A 664 8.77 -14.70 15.63
CA ASN A 664 9.97 -13.88 15.56
C ASN A 664 10.39 -13.34 16.93
N ILE A 665 11.69 -13.07 17.07
CA ILE A 665 12.22 -12.11 18.04
C ILE A 665 12.22 -10.73 17.39
N PHE A 666 11.61 -9.77 18.07
CA PHE A 666 11.67 -8.36 17.74
C PHE A 666 12.77 -7.70 18.57
N ILE A 667 13.58 -6.85 17.94
CA ILE A 667 14.70 -6.16 18.58
C ILE A 667 14.66 -4.68 18.22
N VAL A 668 14.68 -3.80 19.23
CA VAL A 668 14.93 -2.37 19.07
C VAL A 668 16.26 -2.01 19.72
N THR A 669 17.15 -1.37 18.98
CA THR A 669 18.40 -0.85 19.49
C THR A 669 18.32 0.66 19.65
N LEU A 670 18.73 1.17 20.81
CA LEU A 670 18.94 2.59 21.08
C LEU A 670 20.45 2.80 21.24
N LEU A 671 21.18 3.17 20.20
CA LEU A 671 22.65 3.22 20.26
C LEU A 671 23.21 4.65 20.21
N MET A 672 24.21 4.93 21.04
CA MET A 672 24.95 6.20 21.00
C MET A 672 25.94 6.27 19.83
N SER A 673 26.42 5.11 19.36
CA SER A 673 27.30 4.98 18.19
C SER A 673 27.04 3.66 17.46
N PRO A 674 27.31 3.55 16.15
CA PRO A 674 27.05 2.32 15.41
C PRO A 674 27.76 1.09 16.00
N GLY A 675 27.22 -0.10 15.72
CA GLY A 675 27.80 -1.36 16.15
C GLY A 675 27.24 -2.56 15.39
N THR A 676 27.66 -3.76 15.80
CA THR A 676 27.12 -5.02 15.28
C THR A 676 26.42 -5.76 16.41
N ILE A 677 25.12 -5.98 16.25
CA ILE A 677 24.31 -6.82 17.11
C ILE A 677 24.51 -8.28 16.69
N THR A 678 24.72 -9.14 17.67
CA THR A 678 24.62 -10.59 17.53
C THR A 678 23.46 -11.06 18.39
N VAL A 679 22.49 -11.75 17.80
CA VAL A 679 21.42 -12.44 18.51
C VAL A 679 21.59 -13.94 18.29
N GLN A 680 21.64 -14.73 19.35
CA GLN A 680 21.53 -16.19 19.24
C GLN A 680 20.14 -16.61 19.69
N THR A 681 19.49 -17.47 18.91
CA THR A 681 18.20 -18.06 19.22
C THR A 681 18.28 -19.56 19.03
N GLY A 682 18.13 -20.32 20.13
CA GLY A 682 18.46 -21.74 20.15
C GLY A 682 19.89 -21.99 19.65
N ALA A 683 20.03 -22.75 18.55
CA ALA A 683 21.31 -23.01 17.89
C ALA A 683 21.62 -22.09 16.68
N MET A 684 20.75 -21.12 16.36
CA MET A 684 20.90 -20.18 15.26
C MET A 684 21.53 -18.87 15.72
N VAL A 685 22.51 -18.34 14.98
CA VAL A 685 23.10 -17.02 15.25
C VAL A 685 22.79 -16.05 14.12
N TYR A 686 22.24 -14.89 14.47
CA TYR A 686 21.99 -13.78 13.56
C TYR A 686 22.93 -12.61 13.88
N LYS A 687 23.52 -12.01 12.85
CA LYS A 687 24.38 -10.83 12.98
C LYS A 687 23.91 -9.72 12.05
N PHE A 688 23.75 -8.52 12.58
CA PHE A 688 23.36 -7.34 11.80
C PHE A 688 24.05 -6.08 12.32
N LYS A 689 24.30 -5.13 11.42
CA LYS A 689 24.80 -3.80 11.79
C LYS A 689 23.62 -2.96 12.27
N ALA A 690 23.84 -2.19 13.33
CA ALA A 690 22.90 -1.19 13.82
C ALA A 690 23.59 0.20 13.81
N PRO A 691 22.92 1.26 13.34
CA PRO A 691 23.47 2.61 13.34
C PRO A 691 23.39 3.22 14.75
N SER A 692 23.93 4.43 14.92
CA SER A 692 23.55 5.29 16.04
C SER A 692 22.10 5.76 15.89
N GLY A 693 21.38 5.85 17.00
CA GLY A 693 19.97 6.22 17.04
C GLY A 693 19.07 5.05 17.46
N ALA A 694 17.77 5.24 17.29
CA ALA A 694 16.79 4.16 17.39
C ALA A 694 16.77 3.35 16.07
N SER A 695 16.67 2.03 16.14
CA SER A 695 16.52 1.14 14.98
C SER A 695 15.82 -0.15 15.38
N ALA A 696 15.03 -0.73 14.49
CA ALA A 696 14.26 -1.95 14.75
C ALA A 696 14.65 -3.09 13.78
N PHE A 697 14.53 -4.33 14.26
CA PHE A 697 14.87 -5.55 13.55
C PHE A 697 13.90 -6.65 13.97
N SER A 698 13.67 -7.62 13.09
CA SER A 698 12.90 -8.83 13.39
C SER A 698 13.62 -10.04 12.80
N ILE A 699 13.73 -11.12 13.56
CA ILE A 699 14.41 -12.36 13.15
C ILE A 699 13.53 -13.56 13.53
N PRO A 700 13.44 -14.63 12.71
CA PRO A 700 12.75 -15.86 13.11
C PRO A 700 13.39 -16.46 14.37
N PHE A 701 12.57 -16.83 15.35
CA PHE A 701 13.07 -17.45 16.57
C PHE A 701 13.32 -18.95 16.40
N GLN A 702 14.01 -19.53 17.38
CA GLN A 702 14.11 -20.96 17.62
C GLN A 702 13.84 -21.25 19.10
N VAL A 703 13.36 -22.46 19.36
CA VAL A 703 13.18 -23.01 20.72
C VAL A 703 14.52 -23.03 21.47
N GLY A 704 14.48 -22.70 22.76
CA GLY A 704 15.61 -22.65 23.69
C GLY A 704 15.90 -21.25 24.24
N ALA A 705 17.14 -21.05 24.68
CA ALA A 705 17.65 -19.79 25.20
C ALA A 705 17.92 -18.73 24.10
N GLN A 706 17.80 -17.46 24.50
CA GLN A 706 17.90 -16.29 23.62
C GLN A 706 19.01 -15.38 24.14
N THR A 707 20.06 -15.10 23.35
CA THR A 707 21.17 -14.22 23.77
C THR A 707 21.32 -13.02 22.85
N PHE A 708 21.77 -11.89 23.42
CA PHE A 708 21.88 -10.62 22.74
C PHE A 708 23.23 -10.00 23.09
N THR A 709 23.98 -9.50 22.10
CA THR A 709 25.30 -8.88 22.31
C THR A 709 25.56 -7.75 21.33
N LEU A 710 25.97 -6.58 21.82
CA LEU A 710 26.54 -5.49 21.02
C LEU A 710 28.06 -5.64 20.94
N THR A 711 28.59 -5.55 19.71
CA THR A 711 30.04 -5.50 19.46
C THR A 711 30.43 -4.26 18.66
N ARG A 712 31.61 -3.72 18.95
CA ARG A 712 32.27 -2.65 18.19
C ARG A 712 33.73 -3.04 17.97
N ASN A 713 34.24 -2.91 16.75
CA ASN A 713 35.60 -3.31 16.37
C ASN A 713 35.97 -4.75 16.81
N GLY A 714 35.01 -5.68 16.68
CA GLY A 714 35.16 -7.09 17.08
C GLY A 714 35.14 -7.37 18.59
N LYS A 715 35.06 -6.35 19.45
CA LYS A 715 34.99 -6.50 20.92
C LYS A 715 33.56 -6.30 21.42
N LYS A 716 33.16 -7.06 22.46
CA LYS A 716 31.90 -6.82 23.17
C LYS A 716 31.93 -5.45 23.84
N VAL A 717 30.84 -4.71 23.78
CA VAL A 717 30.66 -3.48 24.56
C VAL A 717 30.33 -3.87 26.00
N GLN A 718 30.96 -3.23 26.99
CA GLN A 718 30.79 -3.56 28.41
C GLN A 718 29.32 -3.37 28.83
N GLY A 719 28.75 -4.34 29.56
CA GLY A 719 27.33 -4.36 29.96
C GLY A 719 26.34 -4.70 28.84
N MET A 720 26.76 -4.73 27.58
CA MET A 720 25.89 -4.95 26.42
C MET A 720 25.90 -6.40 25.92
N SER A 721 25.77 -7.35 26.85
CA SER A 721 25.66 -8.78 26.56
C SER A 721 24.80 -9.45 27.63
N ALA A 722 23.70 -10.10 27.25
CA ALA A 722 22.79 -10.79 28.17
C ALA A 722 22.16 -12.03 27.51
N THR A 723 21.63 -12.92 28.35
CA THR A 723 20.75 -14.03 27.96
C THR A 723 19.38 -13.74 28.58
N SER A 724 18.30 -13.96 27.83
CA SER A 724 16.97 -13.76 28.38
C SER A 724 16.62 -14.84 29.41
N LEU A 725 15.92 -14.44 30.49
CA LEU A 725 15.48 -15.33 31.56
C LEU A 725 14.38 -16.31 31.13
N LYS A 726 13.56 -15.96 30.12
CA LYS A 726 12.45 -16.78 29.64
C LYS A 726 12.80 -17.43 28.31
N GLU A 727 12.99 -18.75 28.32
CA GLU A 727 13.19 -19.52 27.09
C GLU A 727 11.94 -19.55 26.22
N ILE A 728 12.14 -19.77 24.92
CA ILE A 728 11.06 -20.15 24.01
C ILE A 728 10.93 -21.67 24.05
N LYS A 729 9.74 -22.20 24.29
CA LYS A 729 9.48 -23.63 24.43
C LYS A 729 8.38 -24.09 23.48
N ASN A 730 8.47 -25.36 23.03
CA ASN A 730 7.37 -26.02 22.31
C ASN A 730 6.51 -26.82 23.31
N GLU A 731 6.03 -26.15 24.34
CA GLU A 731 5.33 -26.69 25.51
C GLU A 731 4.29 -25.66 25.97
N CYS A 732 3.06 -26.10 26.28
CA CYS A 732 1.98 -25.21 26.68
C CYS A 732 2.22 -24.68 28.10
N PRO A 733 2.52 -23.38 28.30
CA PRO A 733 2.79 -22.84 29.63
C PRO A 733 1.53 -22.98 30.48
N CYS A 734 1.63 -23.75 31.57
CA CYS A 734 0.49 -24.11 32.42
C CYS A 734 -0.70 -24.71 31.67
N GLY A 735 -0.41 -25.47 30.60
CA GLY A 735 -1.42 -26.17 29.81
C GLY A 735 -2.29 -25.28 28.92
N ILE A 736 -2.06 -23.96 28.90
CA ILE A 736 -2.87 -23.01 28.14
C ILE A 736 -2.16 -22.44 26.92
N TYR A 737 -2.93 -21.87 25.99
CA TYR A 737 -2.40 -20.95 25.01
C TYR A 737 -1.96 -19.64 25.68
N ASN A 738 -0.72 -19.20 25.42
CA ASN A 738 -0.23 -17.91 25.87
C ASN A 738 0.38 -17.13 24.70
N PHE A 739 -0.31 -16.08 24.27
CA PHE A 739 0.11 -15.16 23.21
C PHE A 739 0.62 -13.81 23.74
N ASN A 740 0.79 -13.68 25.06
CA ASN A 740 1.52 -12.56 25.66
C ASN A 740 3.00 -12.61 25.28
N ALA A 741 3.67 -11.45 25.31
CA ALA A 741 5.09 -11.34 24.95
C ALA A 741 5.96 -11.27 26.21
N TYR A 742 7.09 -11.98 26.20
CA TYR A 742 8.16 -11.69 27.14
C TYR A 742 8.95 -10.48 26.62
N VAL A 743 9.17 -9.44 27.43
CA VAL A 743 9.93 -8.25 27.05
C VAL A 743 11.17 -8.12 27.95
N GLY A 744 12.34 -7.97 27.33
CA GLY A 744 13.60 -7.83 28.05
C GLY A 744 14.50 -6.74 27.47
N THR A 745 15.59 -6.46 28.18
CA THR A 745 16.55 -5.39 27.86
C THR A 745 17.99 -5.85 27.99
N VAL A 746 18.90 -5.10 27.37
CA VAL A 746 20.35 -5.17 27.54
C VAL A 746 20.89 -3.74 27.63
N PRO A 747 21.52 -3.30 28.74
CA PRO A 747 21.74 -4.05 29.98
C PRO A 747 20.42 -4.54 30.59
N GLU A 748 20.49 -5.64 31.32
CA GLU A 748 19.31 -6.30 31.90
C GLU A 748 18.62 -5.39 32.92
N GLY A 749 17.29 -5.30 32.82
CA GLY A 749 16.45 -4.52 33.73
C GLY A 749 16.36 -5.14 35.12
N THR A 750 15.74 -4.42 36.05
CA THR A 750 15.38 -4.99 37.36
C THR A 750 14.37 -6.11 37.18
N ARG A 751 14.58 -7.23 37.90
CA ARG A 751 13.59 -8.30 38.01
C ARG A 751 12.27 -7.73 38.52
N ASP A 752 11.19 -8.12 37.85
CA ASP A 752 9.83 -7.64 38.10
C ASP A 752 8.90 -8.86 38.07
N ASP A 753 8.25 -9.12 39.20
CA ASP A 753 7.50 -10.34 39.49
C ASP A 753 6.08 -9.95 39.96
N LEU A 754 5.07 -10.74 39.57
CA LEU A 754 3.71 -10.59 40.12
C LEU A 754 3.74 -10.77 41.64
N GLN A 755 3.04 -9.88 42.34
CA GLN A 755 2.86 -9.99 43.80
C GLN A 755 1.74 -10.98 44.14
N ARG A 756 1.68 -11.39 45.41
CA ARG A 756 0.72 -12.36 45.94
C ARG A 756 -0.74 -12.10 45.52
N ASP A 757 -1.18 -10.84 45.54
CA ASP A 757 -2.56 -10.47 45.25
C ASP A 757 -2.90 -10.61 43.75
N GLY A 758 -1.92 -10.35 42.88
CA GLY A 758 -2.00 -10.58 41.43
C GLY A 758 -1.82 -12.05 41.03
N LEU A 759 -1.67 -12.96 41.98
CA LEU A 759 -1.62 -14.42 41.78
C LEU A 759 -2.80 -15.15 42.45
N ALA A 760 -3.73 -14.40 43.06
CA ALA A 760 -4.80 -14.96 43.90
C ALA A 760 -5.80 -15.84 43.15
N GLY A 761 -5.98 -15.62 41.84
CA GLY A 761 -6.86 -16.38 40.95
C GLY A 761 -6.12 -17.33 40.00
N PHE A 762 -4.80 -17.45 40.09
CA PHE A 762 -3.95 -18.09 39.09
C PHE A 762 -4.32 -19.55 38.76
N SER A 763 -4.83 -20.31 39.73
CA SER A 763 -5.26 -21.71 39.50
C SER A 763 -6.66 -21.82 38.87
N ASN A 764 -7.41 -20.73 38.74
CA ASN A 764 -8.80 -20.75 38.27
C ASN A 764 -8.85 -21.01 36.77
N GLY A 765 -9.52 -22.09 36.38
CA GLY A 765 -9.63 -22.50 34.98
C GLY A 765 -8.37 -23.15 34.40
N LEU A 766 -7.40 -23.58 35.21
CA LEU A 766 -6.31 -24.44 34.73
C LEU A 766 -6.69 -25.93 34.85
N ARG A 767 -6.38 -26.75 33.84
CA ARG A 767 -6.43 -28.23 33.99
C ARG A 767 -5.15 -28.78 34.61
N THR A 768 -4.01 -28.15 34.33
CA THR A 768 -2.69 -28.61 34.80
C THR A 768 -2.31 -27.94 36.12
N GLY A 769 -1.70 -28.70 37.04
CA GLY A 769 -1.24 -28.17 38.32
C GLY A 769 0.00 -27.28 38.21
N CYS A 770 -0.17 -26.01 37.83
CA CYS A 770 0.86 -24.99 37.97
C CYS A 770 0.83 -24.32 39.34
N GLN A 771 2.00 -23.85 39.80
CA GLN A 771 2.13 -23.16 41.08
C GLN A 771 1.86 -21.64 40.93
N PRO A 772 1.07 -21.01 41.81
CA PRO A 772 0.81 -19.56 41.79
C PRO A 772 2.00 -18.79 42.35
N THR A 773 3.12 -18.80 41.63
CA THR A 773 4.38 -18.19 42.04
C THR A 773 5.21 -17.77 40.82
N PRO A 774 5.99 -16.67 40.89
CA PRO A 774 6.93 -16.31 39.83
C PRO A 774 7.96 -17.41 39.59
N SER A 775 8.18 -17.80 38.33
CA SER A 775 9.01 -18.95 37.95
C SER A 775 10.24 -18.59 37.10
N LEU A 776 10.48 -17.31 36.80
CA LEU A 776 11.72 -16.86 36.16
C LEU A 776 12.95 -17.37 36.96
N PRO A 777 13.92 -18.04 36.30
CA PRO A 777 14.99 -18.74 36.99
C PRO A 777 15.98 -17.76 37.62
N ALA A 778 16.57 -18.16 38.77
CA ALA A 778 17.66 -17.41 39.41
C ALA A 778 19.02 -17.57 38.68
N THR A 779 19.09 -18.48 37.71
CA THR A 779 20.27 -18.72 36.86
C THR A 779 19.86 -18.59 35.39
N LEU A 780 20.74 -18.02 34.56
CA LEU A 780 20.44 -17.83 33.14
C LEU A 780 20.20 -19.18 32.43
N PRO A 781 19.23 -19.27 31.50
CA PRO A 781 18.99 -20.48 30.73
C PRO A 781 20.22 -20.96 29.94
N SER A 782 20.35 -22.28 29.81
CA SER A 782 21.50 -22.91 29.15
C SER A 782 21.49 -22.67 27.64
N THR A 783 22.60 -22.15 27.11
CA THR A 783 22.76 -21.92 25.67
C THR A 783 23.32 -23.15 24.96
N VAL A 784 22.84 -23.42 23.76
CA VAL A 784 23.34 -24.50 22.89
C VAL A 784 24.47 -23.96 22.01
N ALA A 785 25.40 -24.82 21.56
CA ALA A 785 26.41 -24.42 20.59
C ALA A 785 25.76 -23.99 19.26
N ALA A 786 26.25 -22.89 18.67
CA ALA A 786 25.74 -22.40 17.39
C ALA A 786 26.06 -23.38 16.25
N THR A 787 25.04 -23.75 15.47
CA THR A 787 25.17 -24.68 14.33
C THR A 787 25.12 -23.97 12.97
N ALA A 788 24.50 -22.78 12.90
CA ALA A 788 24.51 -21.95 11.71
C ALA A 788 24.55 -20.45 12.06
N THR A 789 25.09 -19.64 11.13
CA THR A 789 25.16 -18.17 11.25
C THR A 789 24.57 -17.51 10.01
N SER A 790 23.68 -16.53 10.21
CA SER A 790 23.10 -15.69 9.16
C SER A 790 23.45 -14.22 9.37
N SER A 791 23.75 -13.51 8.30
CA SER A 791 23.99 -12.07 8.30
C SER A 791 22.79 -11.32 7.71
N MET A 792 22.13 -10.48 8.50
CA MET A 792 21.04 -9.63 8.03
C MET A 792 21.52 -8.20 7.77
N GLY A 793 20.92 -7.55 6.77
CA GLY A 793 21.02 -6.10 6.57
C GLY A 793 20.16 -5.34 7.59
N LEU A 794 20.23 -4.01 7.57
CA LEU A 794 19.25 -3.19 8.29
C LEU A 794 17.85 -3.48 7.74
N MET A 795 16.90 -3.79 8.63
CA MET A 795 15.53 -3.35 8.41
C MET A 795 15.54 -1.84 8.68
N VAL A 796 15.55 -1.05 7.61
CA VAL A 796 15.23 0.38 7.74
C VAL A 796 13.79 0.45 8.23
N PRO A 797 13.44 1.32 9.20
CA PRO A 797 12.05 1.50 9.59
C PRO A 797 11.19 1.71 8.35
N SER A 798 10.04 1.04 8.28
CA SER A 798 8.94 1.50 7.44
C SER A 798 8.78 2.98 7.75
N ALA A 799 9.06 3.84 6.76
CA ALA A 799 8.95 5.28 6.96
C ALA A 799 7.46 5.59 7.06
N VAL A 800 6.96 5.63 8.31
CA VAL A 800 5.52 5.67 8.57
C VAL A 800 4.91 6.96 8.08
#